data_AF-A0A3E2GT83-F1
#
_entry.id   AF-A0A3E2GT83-F1
#
_cell.length_a   1.000
_cell.length_b   1.000
_cell.length_c   1.000
_cell.angle_alpha   90.00
_cell.angle_beta   90.00
_cell.angle_gamma   90.00
#
_symmetry.space_group_name_H-M   'P 1'
#
loop_
_entity.id
_entity.type
_entity.pdbx_description
1 polymer ?
#
loop_
_entity_poly.entity_id
_entity_poly.type
_entity_poly.pdbx_seq_one_letter_code
_entity_poly.pdbx_strand_id
1 'polypeptide(L)'
;MTVPDEVDIIVCGGGSCGCVVAGRLANLDHKLQVLLIEAGESNLNNPWVYRPGIYPRNMKLDSKTASFYHSRPSKWLGGRKAIVPCAHILGGGSSINFMMYTRASASDYDDFQAKGWTTKELIPLMRKHETYQRACNNRDVHGFEGPIKVSFGNYTYPIMQDFLRATESQGIPTTDDLQDLVTGHGAEHWLKWINRDTGRRSDSAHAYIHSTRAVYDNLHLQCNTKVDKVIIENGRAVGVRTIPTKPLHPSQLHSRTFRARKQIIISGGTLSSPLILQRSGVGDPKKLRAAGIKPIVDLPGVGLNFQDHYLTFSVYRAKPDTESFDDFVRGDPEVQKAVFEEWNLKGTGPLATNGIDAGVKIRPTDEELSQMESWPTPHFKSGWDSYFKNKPDKPVMHYSVISGWFGDHMLMPPGKFFTIFHFLEYPFSRGSIHVVSPDPYESPDFDAGFMNDERDMAPMVWGYIKSRETARRMDAYAGEVQAMHPFYDFDSPARAKDMDLATTKAYALPGNLTAGIQHGSWSLPIDKGREPKASLLSSNQREVYEDLDYSNRDIEHIEEWVKRHVETTWHSLGTCSMAPKDGNSIVKHGVLDERLNVHGVQGLKVADLSICPDNVGCNTFSTALLIGEKCAVLTAEDLGYSGKDLDMKVPTYHAPVEGWVTADDGLKLYTKTWKPEEETLAKLIFVHGHDHHSEHKIEVFGFDLRGDGRSASSPEQRGAVGSTARIMADIQSIVAANLPSTVPLFMMGHSMGGCAVFTYACTGPRDQVAQIRGFMGEGPDFGLPLDAPTRPSPLTVFLKVVGYIYPSLRMSVPLTPSLLTRDDEAQKQYVDDPFSHHLFSVEGILNFFDRVNKLVSHQVKLPTEVNSIWIGHGTKDKCTEYTLSKKWLEESDLQDMEFREYEGAWHNLHSDTNGVKEAFLDDVVNWIVTRSN
;
A
#
# COMPACT_ATOMS: atom_id res chain seq x y z
N MET A 1 -14.88 -16.80 6.74
CA MET A 1 -15.88 -17.40 5.80
C MET A 1 -15.16 -18.25 4.76
N THR A 2 -15.62 -19.47 4.49
CA THR A 2 -15.03 -20.35 3.46
C THR A 2 -15.38 -19.84 2.05
N VAL A 3 -14.38 -19.60 1.20
CA VAL A 3 -14.58 -19.15 -0.18
C VAL A 3 -15.34 -20.21 -0.99
N PRO A 4 -16.50 -19.89 -1.59
CA PRO A 4 -17.27 -20.83 -2.41
C PRO A 4 -16.50 -21.32 -3.64
N ASP A 5 -16.69 -22.59 -4.03
CA ASP A 5 -16.11 -23.12 -5.28
C ASP A 5 -16.81 -22.61 -6.54
N GLU A 6 -17.99 -21.99 -6.43
CA GLU A 6 -18.70 -21.34 -7.53
C GLU A 6 -19.31 -20.00 -7.12
N VAL A 7 -19.00 -18.95 -7.89
CA VAL A 7 -19.49 -17.59 -7.70
C VAL A 7 -20.06 -17.02 -9.01
N ASP A 8 -20.61 -15.81 -8.99
CA ASP A 8 -21.13 -15.17 -10.21
C ASP A 8 -20.02 -14.57 -11.06
N ILE A 9 -19.09 -13.87 -10.39
CA ILE A 9 -18.03 -13.10 -11.03
C ILE A 9 -16.69 -13.46 -10.38
N ILE A 10 -15.67 -13.77 -11.18
CA ILE A 10 -14.29 -13.96 -10.71
C ILE A 10 -13.41 -12.86 -11.29
N VAL A 11 -12.69 -12.15 -10.42
CA VAL A 11 -11.65 -11.18 -10.79
C VAL A 11 -10.28 -11.79 -10.45
N CYS A 12 -9.41 -11.89 -11.46
CA CYS A 12 -8.10 -12.54 -11.38
C CYS A 12 -7.00 -11.49 -11.28
N GLY A 13 -6.56 -11.16 -10.06
CA GLY A 13 -5.57 -10.13 -9.76
C GLY A 13 -6.19 -8.98 -8.99
N GLY A 14 -5.76 -8.79 -7.74
CA GLY A 14 -6.15 -7.73 -6.83
C GLY A 14 -5.28 -6.49 -6.94
N GLY A 15 -4.93 -6.09 -8.17
CA GLY A 15 -4.17 -4.87 -8.43
C GLY A 15 -5.03 -3.61 -8.37
N SER A 16 -4.43 -2.46 -8.72
CA SER A 16 -5.10 -1.15 -8.74
C SER A 16 -6.46 -1.15 -9.46
N CYS A 17 -6.54 -1.80 -10.62
CA CYS A 17 -7.77 -1.94 -11.41
C CYS A 17 -8.70 -3.06 -10.89
N GLY A 18 -8.14 -4.24 -10.60
CA GLY A 18 -8.92 -5.39 -10.16
C GLY A 18 -9.69 -5.14 -8.85
N CYS A 19 -9.10 -4.37 -7.92
CA CYS A 19 -9.80 -3.94 -6.70
C CYS A 19 -11.03 -3.07 -7.00
N VAL A 20 -10.93 -2.13 -7.94
CA VAL A 20 -12.07 -1.29 -8.35
C VAL A 20 -13.18 -2.15 -8.93
N VAL A 21 -12.84 -3.03 -9.88
CA VAL A 21 -13.82 -3.90 -10.54
C VAL A 21 -14.55 -4.78 -9.54
N ALA A 22 -13.81 -5.49 -8.69
CA ALA A 22 -14.41 -6.41 -7.71
C ALA A 22 -15.26 -5.67 -6.67
N GLY A 23 -14.76 -4.55 -6.12
CA GLY A 23 -15.50 -3.76 -5.14
C GLY A 23 -16.77 -3.14 -5.72
N ARG A 24 -16.68 -2.53 -6.92
CA ARG A 24 -17.84 -1.94 -7.60
C ARG A 24 -18.90 -2.99 -7.95
N LEU A 25 -18.51 -4.13 -8.52
CA LEU A 25 -19.47 -5.18 -8.89
C LEU A 25 -20.10 -5.88 -7.69
N ALA A 26 -19.41 -5.97 -6.55
CA ALA A 26 -20.02 -6.46 -5.31
C ALA A 26 -21.06 -5.48 -4.73
N ASN A 27 -20.93 -4.18 -5.00
CA ASN A 27 -21.89 -3.14 -4.62
C ASN A 27 -22.89 -2.79 -5.75
N LEU A 28 -22.85 -3.51 -6.87
CA LEU A 28 -23.86 -3.40 -7.92
C LEU A 28 -25.19 -4.04 -7.45
N ASP A 29 -25.08 -5.24 -6.91
CA ASP A 29 -26.18 -6.01 -6.34
C ASP A 29 -25.59 -6.99 -5.33
N HIS A 30 -25.95 -6.84 -4.06
CA HIS A 30 -25.41 -7.66 -2.96
C HIS A 30 -25.82 -9.15 -3.05
N LYS A 31 -26.67 -9.54 -4.00
CA LYS A 31 -26.94 -10.95 -4.33
C LYS A 31 -25.86 -11.57 -5.20
N LEU A 32 -25.09 -10.77 -5.94
CA LEU A 32 -24.00 -11.25 -6.78
C LEU A 32 -22.83 -11.69 -5.90
N GLN A 33 -22.41 -12.94 -6.04
CA GLN A 33 -21.21 -13.44 -5.39
C GLN A 33 -19.99 -13.09 -6.25
N VAL A 34 -19.08 -12.29 -5.71
CA VAL A 34 -17.87 -11.84 -6.41
C VAL A 34 -16.64 -12.41 -5.71
N LEU A 35 -15.73 -13.06 -6.43
CA LEU A 35 -14.47 -13.57 -5.90
C LEU A 35 -13.30 -12.78 -6.50
N LEU A 36 -12.50 -12.16 -5.64
CA LEU A 36 -11.20 -11.60 -6.00
C LEU A 36 -10.08 -12.57 -5.61
N ILE A 37 -9.28 -12.99 -6.60
CA ILE A 37 -8.14 -13.87 -6.40
C ILE A 37 -6.86 -13.06 -6.57
N GLU A 38 -5.95 -13.12 -5.59
CA GLU A 38 -4.67 -12.39 -5.59
C GLU A 38 -3.51 -13.32 -5.25
N ALA A 39 -2.41 -13.20 -5.99
CA ALA A 39 -1.22 -14.01 -5.77
C ALA A 39 -0.45 -13.58 -4.52
N GLY A 40 -0.33 -12.28 -4.28
CA GLY A 40 0.37 -11.73 -3.12
C GLY A 40 -0.42 -11.85 -1.81
N GLU A 41 0.22 -11.39 -0.73
CA GLU A 41 -0.37 -11.35 0.61
C GLU A 41 -1.48 -10.28 0.71
N SER A 42 -2.35 -10.41 1.72
CA SER A 42 -3.32 -9.36 2.07
C SER A 42 -2.57 -8.10 2.55
N ASN A 43 -3.10 -6.93 2.24
CA ASN A 43 -2.54 -5.65 2.67
C ASN A 43 -3.32 -4.98 3.82
N LEU A 44 -4.39 -5.63 4.32
CA LEU A 44 -5.29 -5.07 5.33
C LEU A 44 -4.52 -4.63 6.58
N ASN A 45 -4.56 -3.33 6.89
CA ASN A 45 -3.91 -2.73 8.05
C ASN A 45 -2.41 -3.06 8.21
N ASN A 46 -1.72 -3.34 7.10
CA ASN A 46 -0.27 -3.55 7.13
C ASN A 46 0.46 -2.19 7.23
N PRO A 47 1.20 -1.91 8.33
CA PRO A 47 1.93 -0.65 8.51
C PRO A 47 3.07 -0.47 7.51
N TRP A 48 3.49 -1.52 6.82
CA TRP A 48 4.47 -1.46 5.74
C TRP A 48 3.88 -1.05 4.39
N VAL A 49 2.54 -0.92 4.33
CA VAL A 49 1.79 -0.44 3.17
C VAL A 49 1.22 0.94 3.46
N TYR A 50 0.44 1.08 4.55
CA TYR A 50 -0.38 2.28 4.73
C TYR A 50 0.42 3.54 5.11
N ARG A 51 1.67 3.42 5.56
CA ARG A 51 2.53 4.57 5.89
C ARG A 51 3.29 5.02 4.63
N PRO A 52 3.07 6.25 4.13
CA PRO A 52 3.69 6.72 2.89
C PRO A 52 5.22 6.66 2.85
N GLY A 53 5.91 7.24 3.82
CA GLY A 53 7.35 7.55 3.74
C GLY A 53 8.31 6.36 3.73
N ILE A 54 7.80 5.13 3.88
CA ILE A 54 8.60 3.90 3.81
C ILE A 54 8.59 3.24 2.41
N TYR A 55 7.90 3.81 1.42
CA TYR A 55 7.72 3.19 0.10
C TYR A 55 9.01 2.70 -0.60
N PRO A 56 10.21 3.30 -0.46
CA PRO A 56 11.40 2.86 -1.21
C PRO A 56 11.78 1.41 -0.94
N ARG A 57 11.48 0.91 0.27
CA ARG A 57 11.82 -0.47 0.67
C ARG A 57 11.20 -1.53 -0.22
N ASN A 58 10.09 -1.22 -0.90
CA ASN A 58 9.35 -2.18 -1.69
C ASN A 58 10.12 -2.63 -2.95
N MET A 59 11.06 -1.80 -3.42
CA MET A 59 11.88 -2.09 -4.60
C MET A 59 13.21 -2.80 -4.28
N LYS A 60 13.48 -3.12 -3.01
CA LYS A 60 14.62 -3.99 -2.68
C LYS A 60 14.43 -5.35 -3.35
N LEU A 61 15.51 -5.93 -3.88
CA LEU A 61 15.47 -7.22 -4.59
C LEU A 61 14.99 -8.39 -3.70
N ASP A 62 15.09 -8.26 -2.38
CA ASP A 62 14.59 -9.22 -1.38
C ASP A 62 13.16 -8.93 -0.90
N SER A 63 12.47 -7.96 -1.52
CA SER A 63 11.12 -7.55 -1.14
C SER A 63 10.12 -8.69 -1.33
N LYS A 64 9.21 -8.82 -0.36
CA LYS A 64 8.06 -9.75 -0.44
C LYS A 64 6.87 -9.14 -1.20
N THR A 65 6.87 -7.83 -1.41
CA THR A 65 5.73 -7.07 -1.96
C THR A 65 5.84 -6.84 -3.47
N ALA A 66 6.90 -7.32 -4.11
CA ALA A 66 7.16 -7.17 -5.54
C ALA A 66 7.70 -8.46 -6.17
N SER A 67 7.50 -8.62 -7.48
CA SER A 67 8.13 -9.64 -8.33
C SER A 67 9.03 -8.95 -9.34
N PHE A 68 10.21 -9.50 -9.60
CA PHE A 68 11.24 -8.89 -10.45
C PHE A 68 11.41 -9.67 -11.75
N TYR A 69 10.88 -9.16 -12.87
CA TYR A 69 10.99 -9.80 -14.17
C TYR A 69 12.28 -9.41 -14.86
N HIS A 70 13.09 -10.39 -15.25
CA HIS A 70 14.33 -10.14 -15.99
C HIS A 70 14.09 -10.18 -17.50
N SER A 71 14.43 -9.09 -18.18
CA SER A 71 14.44 -9.03 -19.64
C SER A 71 15.63 -9.80 -20.23
N ARG A 72 15.55 -10.12 -21.51
CA ARG A 72 16.70 -10.50 -22.35
C ARG A 72 17.78 -9.41 -22.31
N PRO A 73 19.07 -9.78 -22.52
CA PRO A 73 20.13 -8.80 -22.77
C PRO A 73 19.80 -7.95 -24.00
N SER A 74 19.98 -6.64 -23.90
CA SER A 74 19.71 -5.72 -25.00
C SER A 74 20.97 -4.98 -25.44
N LYS A 75 21.26 -5.00 -26.75
CA LYS A 75 22.33 -4.17 -27.33
C LYS A 75 22.05 -2.67 -27.16
N TRP A 76 20.78 -2.29 -27.09
CA TRP A 76 20.32 -0.91 -26.90
C TRP A 76 20.58 -0.40 -25.48
N LEU A 77 20.86 -1.30 -24.54
CA LEU A 77 21.19 -1.00 -23.14
C LEU A 77 22.65 -1.35 -22.80
N GLY A 78 23.55 -1.33 -23.79
CA GLY A 78 24.96 -1.70 -23.59
C GLY A 78 25.18 -3.14 -23.15
N GLY A 79 24.25 -4.06 -23.48
CA GLY A 79 24.31 -5.48 -23.13
C GLY A 79 23.64 -5.85 -21.80
N ARG A 80 23.09 -4.88 -21.05
CA ARG A 80 22.39 -5.16 -19.79
C ARG A 80 21.09 -5.93 -20.00
N LYS A 81 20.68 -6.67 -18.95
CA LYS A 81 19.34 -7.23 -18.78
C LYS A 81 18.54 -6.28 -17.90
N ALA A 82 17.56 -5.58 -18.47
CA ALA A 82 16.66 -4.73 -17.69
C ALA A 82 15.89 -5.60 -16.67
N ILE A 83 15.65 -5.05 -15.49
CA ILE A 83 14.79 -5.65 -14.47
C ILE A 83 13.52 -4.81 -14.42
N VAL A 84 12.37 -5.42 -14.60
CA VAL A 84 11.06 -4.75 -14.53
C VAL A 84 10.28 -5.32 -13.35
N PRO A 85 10.32 -4.64 -12.18
CA PRO A 85 9.51 -5.00 -11.04
C PRO A 85 8.02 -4.77 -11.31
N CYS A 86 7.17 -5.56 -10.68
CA CYS A 86 5.76 -5.23 -10.51
C CYS A 86 5.30 -5.66 -9.12
N ALA A 87 4.18 -5.12 -8.66
CA ALA A 87 3.65 -5.47 -7.35
C ALA A 87 3.27 -6.96 -7.25
N HIS A 88 3.43 -7.50 -6.04
CA HIS A 88 3.09 -8.86 -5.64
C HIS A 88 2.43 -8.82 -4.25
N ILE A 89 1.32 -8.09 -4.14
CA ILE A 89 0.55 -7.86 -2.92
C ILE A 89 -0.84 -7.37 -3.31
N LEU A 90 -1.86 -7.63 -2.49
CA LEU A 90 -3.18 -7.04 -2.66
C LEU A 90 -3.12 -5.50 -2.70
N GLY A 91 -3.91 -4.90 -3.57
CA GLY A 91 -3.82 -3.49 -3.98
C GLY A 91 -2.85 -3.26 -5.15
N GLY A 92 -1.97 -4.22 -5.44
CA GLY A 92 -0.96 -4.13 -6.50
C GLY A 92 -0.09 -2.89 -6.35
N GLY A 93 0.14 -2.19 -7.47
CA GLY A 93 0.97 -0.98 -7.49
C GLY A 93 0.52 0.07 -6.48
N SER A 94 -0.80 0.20 -6.23
CA SER A 94 -1.32 1.19 -5.26
C SER A 94 -0.80 0.99 -3.84
N SER A 95 -0.40 -0.22 -3.46
CA SER A 95 0.16 -0.53 -2.12
C SER A 95 1.66 -0.27 -1.99
N ILE A 96 2.39 -0.09 -3.09
CA ILE A 96 3.86 0.03 -3.05
C ILE A 96 4.45 1.18 -3.88
N ASN A 97 3.64 1.84 -4.72
CA ASN A 97 4.10 2.90 -5.63
C ASN A 97 4.61 4.14 -4.88
N PHE A 98 5.15 5.09 -5.67
CA PHE A 98 5.63 6.39 -5.19
C PHE A 98 4.52 7.34 -4.74
N MET A 99 3.25 6.93 -4.85
CA MET A 99 2.07 7.73 -4.50
C MET A 99 1.94 9.03 -5.30
N MET A 100 2.64 9.22 -6.42
CA MET A 100 2.47 10.43 -7.24
C MET A 100 1.11 10.45 -7.92
N TYR A 101 0.32 11.50 -7.64
CA TYR A 101 -0.92 11.77 -8.35
C TYR A 101 -0.63 12.49 -9.65
N THR A 102 -0.99 11.88 -10.77
CA THR A 102 -0.82 12.45 -12.11
C THR A 102 -1.95 11.95 -12.99
N ARG A 103 -2.45 12.79 -13.90
CA ARG A 103 -3.48 12.44 -14.87
C ARG A 103 -2.94 12.57 -16.28
N ALA A 104 -3.37 11.64 -17.12
CA ALA A 104 -3.11 11.66 -18.56
C ALA A 104 -3.78 12.88 -19.22
N SER A 105 -3.27 13.27 -20.38
CA SER A 105 -3.86 14.35 -21.16
C SER A 105 -5.13 13.88 -21.88
N ALA A 106 -5.99 14.81 -22.26
CA ALA A 106 -7.28 14.50 -22.88
C ALA A 106 -7.11 13.74 -24.21
N SER A 107 -6.12 14.11 -25.02
CA SER A 107 -5.87 13.42 -26.28
C SER A 107 -5.41 11.98 -26.10
N ASP A 108 -4.89 11.58 -24.94
CA ASP A 108 -4.42 10.21 -24.71
C ASP A 108 -5.54 9.19 -24.82
N TYR A 109 -6.68 9.46 -24.19
CA TYR A 109 -7.83 8.57 -24.24
C TYR A 109 -8.57 8.65 -25.57
N ASP A 110 -8.64 9.84 -26.17
CA ASP A 110 -9.22 10.00 -27.52
C ASP A 110 -8.41 9.22 -28.57
N ASP A 111 -7.09 9.14 -28.40
CA ASP A 111 -6.18 8.38 -29.23
C ASP A 111 -6.28 6.86 -29.02
N PHE A 112 -7.05 6.35 -28.05
CA PHE A 112 -7.36 4.92 -27.99
C PHE A 112 -8.22 4.45 -29.18
N GLN A 113 -8.84 5.37 -29.93
CA GLN A 113 -9.65 5.08 -31.12
C GLN A 113 -10.76 4.04 -30.87
N ALA A 114 -11.30 4.03 -29.65
CA ALA A 114 -12.32 3.07 -29.20
C ALA A 114 -13.59 3.79 -28.73
N LYS A 115 -14.75 3.24 -29.11
CA LYS A 115 -16.04 3.79 -28.71
C LYS A 115 -16.23 3.72 -27.20
N GLY A 116 -16.67 4.81 -26.58
CA GLY A 116 -16.91 4.86 -25.13
C GLY A 116 -15.66 5.18 -24.30
N TRP A 117 -14.52 5.43 -24.95
CA TRP A 117 -13.23 5.73 -24.31
C TRP A 117 -12.73 7.14 -24.59
N THR A 118 -13.57 8.03 -25.16
CA THR A 118 -13.18 9.43 -25.32
C THR A 118 -13.07 10.11 -23.96
N THR A 119 -12.19 11.10 -23.81
CA THR A 119 -11.99 11.80 -22.54
C THR A 119 -13.28 12.38 -21.99
N LYS A 120 -14.12 12.93 -22.87
CA LYS A 120 -15.43 13.48 -22.50
C LYS A 120 -16.33 12.43 -21.82
N GLU A 121 -16.31 11.19 -22.32
CA GLU A 121 -17.08 10.08 -21.75
C GLU A 121 -16.46 9.54 -20.45
N LEU A 122 -15.15 9.72 -20.27
CA LEU A 122 -14.39 9.21 -19.13
C LEU A 122 -14.31 10.18 -17.94
N ILE A 123 -14.47 11.50 -18.13
CA ILE A 123 -14.45 12.50 -17.05
C ILE A 123 -15.35 12.13 -15.87
N PRO A 124 -16.62 11.70 -16.05
CA PRO A 124 -17.47 11.30 -14.93
C PRO A 124 -16.85 10.17 -14.10
N LEU A 125 -16.18 9.21 -14.74
CA LEU A 125 -15.51 8.08 -14.08
C LEU A 125 -14.17 8.48 -13.44
N MET A 126 -13.47 9.48 -13.99
CA MET A 126 -12.30 10.09 -13.33
C MET A 126 -12.72 10.72 -12.00
N ARG A 127 -13.82 11.48 -12.01
CA ARG A 127 -14.37 12.11 -10.79
C ARG A 127 -14.93 11.10 -9.81
N LYS A 128 -15.50 10.00 -10.30
CA LYS A 128 -16.16 8.98 -9.46
C LYS A 128 -15.23 8.29 -8.46
N HIS A 129 -13.95 8.10 -8.81
CA HIS A 129 -13.01 7.43 -7.91
C HIS A 129 -12.31 8.38 -6.93
N GLU A 130 -12.34 9.68 -7.19
CA GLU A 130 -11.50 10.68 -6.49
C GLU A 130 -12.26 11.46 -5.40
N THR A 131 -11.59 11.68 -4.27
CA THR A 131 -11.85 12.78 -3.34
C THR A 131 -10.62 13.69 -3.30
N TYR A 132 -10.78 14.88 -3.87
CA TYR A 132 -9.72 15.86 -4.08
C TYR A 132 -9.56 16.82 -2.90
N GLN A 133 -8.56 16.57 -2.05
CA GLN A 133 -8.39 17.25 -0.76
C GLN A 133 -7.36 18.41 -0.81
N ARG A 134 -7.48 19.26 -1.83
CA ARG A 134 -6.71 20.52 -1.98
C ARG A 134 -7.56 21.64 -2.55
N ALA A 135 -7.07 22.89 -2.52
CA ALA A 135 -7.76 24.03 -3.12
C ALA A 135 -7.84 23.90 -4.64
N CYS A 136 -9.03 23.86 -5.23
CA CYS A 136 -9.25 23.52 -6.64
C CYS A 136 -10.00 24.63 -7.38
N ASN A 137 -9.39 25.19 -8.43
CA ASN A 137 -9.98 26.24 -9.27
C ASN A 137 -10.79 25.67 -10.46
N ASN A 138 -10.70 24.36 -10.72
CA ASN A 138 -11.26 23.65 -11.87
C ASN A 138 -12.07 22.41 -11.44
N ARG A 139 -13.08 22.62 -10.58
CA ARG A 139 -13.88 21.53 -9.95
C ARG A 139 -14.61 20.61 -10.93
N ASP A 140 -14.76 21.03 -12.19
CA ASP A 140 -15.48 20.27 -13.23
C ASP A 140 -14.75 18.98 -13.65
N VAL A 141 -13.44 18.91 -13.47
CA VAL A 141 -12.61 17.76 -13.85
C VAL A 141 -12.15 16.90 -12.68
N HIS A 142 -12.50 17.28 -11.43
CA HIS A 142 -12.13 16.58 -10.19
C HIS A 142 -13.33 16.03 -9.40
N GLY A 143 -13.08 14.94 -8.69
CA GLY A 143 -14.01 14.30 -7.77
C GLY A 143 -13.84 14.78 -6.33
N PHE A 144 -14.92 14.80 -5.55
CA PHE A 144 -14.87 15.20 -4.13
C PHE A 144 -15.48 14.17 -3.18
N GLU A 145 -15.99 13.05 -3.69
CA GLU A 145 -16.76 12.06 -2.93
C GLU A 145 -16.29 10.61 -3.18
N GLY A 146 -15.31 10.41 -4.07
CA GLY A 146 -14.80 9.10 -4.43
C GLY A 146 -13.98 8.42 -3.32
N PRO A 147 -13.82 7.10 -3.39
CA PRO A 147 -13.16 6.35 -2.33
C PRO A 147 -11.64 6.58 -2.24
N ILE A 148 -10.97 7.07 -3.29
CA ILE A 148 -9.53 7.33 -3.33
C ILE A 148 -9.26 8.80 -2.99
N LYS A 149 -8.54 9.04 -1.89
CA LYS A 149 -8.27 10.37 -1.37
C LYS A 149 -6.92 10.86 -1.88
N VAL A 150 -6.86 12.10 -2.33
CA VAL A 150 -5.63 12.71 -2.86
C VAL A 150 -5.37 14.07 -2.22
N SER A 151 -4.12 14.32 -1.87
CA SER A 151 -3.71 15.53 -1.15
C SER A 151 -2.22 15.81 -1.34
N PHE A 152 -1.73 16.91 -0.77
CA PHE A 152 -0.29 17.17 -0.70
C PHE A 152 0.46 16.31 0.35
N GLY A 153 -0.24 15.43 1.07
CA GLY A 153 0.28 14.77 2.27
C GLY A 153 0.24 15.69 3.49
N ASN A 154 0.82 15.23 4.61
CA ASN A 154 0.90 16.00 5.86
C ASN A 154 2.34 16.47 6.17
N TYR A 155 3.17 16.56 5.14
CA TYR A 155 4.51 17.16 5.17
C TYR A 155 4.94 17.52 3.75
N THR A 156 5.60 18.67 3.59
CA THR A 156 6.16 19.12 2.31
C THR A 156 7.58 19.57 2.57
N TYR A 157 8.55 18.96 1.88
CA TYR A 157 9.95 19.35 2.02
C TYR A 157 10.17 20.75 1.42
N PRO A 158 11.01 21.60 2.03
CA PRO A 158 11.27 22.96 1.53
C PRO A 158 11.78 23.02 0.09
N ILE A 159 12.42 21.94 -0.38
CA ILE A 159 12.94 21.80 -1.75
C ILE A 159 11.86 21.97 -2.82
N MET A 160 10.58 21.78 -2.48
CA MET A 160 9.43 22.01 -3.35
C MET A 160 9.46 23.43 -3.97
N GLN A 161 9.49 24.46 -3.13
CA GLN A 161 9.45 25.85 -3.64
C GLN A 161 10.77 26.25 -4.30
N ASP A 162 11.88 25.64 -3.87
CA ASP A 162 13.19 25.85 -4.46
C ASP A 162 13.24 25.37 -5.91
N PHE A 163 12.74 24.16 -6.14
CA PHE A 163 12.57 23.60 -7.47
C PHE A 163 11.66 24.46 -8.36
N LEU A 164 10.49 24.89 -7.87
CA LEU A 164 9.57 25.70 -8.67
C LEU A 164 10.16 27.04 -9.10
N ARG A 165 10.95 27.71 -8.24
CA ARG A 165 11.69 28.92 -8.61
C ARG A 165 12.73 28.64 -9.69
N ALA A 166 13.45 27.53 -9.57
CA ALA A 166 14.45 27.14 -10.57
C ALA A 166 13.81 26.85 -11.93
N THR A 167 12.69 26.13 -11.97
CA THR A 167 11.96 25.85 -13.24
C THR A 167 11.37 27.11 -13.85
N GLU A 168 10.82 28.03 -13.04
CA GLU A 168 10.30 29.31 -13.52
C GLU A 168 11.40 30.14 -14.19
N SER A 169 12.62 30.14 -13.64
CA SER A 169 13.78 30.81 -14.24
C SER A 169 14.20 30.25 -15.60
N GLN A 170 13.73 29.05 -15.95
CA GLN A 170 13.95 28.39 -17.24
C GLN A 170 12.77 28.58 -18.20
N GLY A 171 11.77 29.38 -17.83
CA GLY A 171 10.59 29.63 -18.65
C GLY A 171 9.50 28.57 -18.54
N ILE A 172 9.57 27.67 -17.55
CA ILE A 172 8.53 26.66 -17.30
C ILE A 172 7.52 27.28 -16.32
N PRO A 173 6.29 27.62 -16.75
CA PRO A 173 5.33 28.31 -15.91
C PRO A 173 4.79 27.41 -14.80
N THR A 174 4.64 27.96 -13.60
CA THR A 174 3.93 27.26 -12.51
C THR A 174 2.42 27.37 -12.73
N THR A 175 1.70 26.26 -12.60
CA THR A 175 0.23 26.19 -12.62
C THR A 175 -0.28 25.74 -11.25
N ASP A 176 -1.54 26.04 -10.94
CA ASP A 176 -2.22 25.49 -9.77
C ASP A 176 -2.66 24.03 -9.96
N ASP A 177 -2.72 23.57 -11.22
CA ASP A 177 -3.04 22.20 -11.59
C ASP A 177 -2.44 21.80 -12.93
N LEU A 178 -1.47 20.88 -12.91
CA LEU A 178 -0.86 20.27 -14.09
C LEU A 178 -1.57 18.97 -14.50
N GLN A 179 -2.60 18.58 -13.75
CA GLN A 179 -3.38 17.35 -13.90
C GLN A 179 -4.81 17.67 -14.38
N ASP A 180 -4.97 18.79 -15.08
CA ASP A 180 -6.23 19.35 -15.59
C ASP A 180 -6.70 18.75 -16.93
N LEU A 181 -6.00 17.73 -17.42
CA LEU A 181 -6.17 17.05 -18.72
C LEU A 181 -5.72 17.83 -19.96
N VAL A 182 -5.28 19.09 -19.84
CA VAL A 182 -4.97 19.92 -21.03
C VAL A 182 -3.56 20.51 -21.02
N THR A 183 -2.94 20.63 -19.85
CA THR A 183 -1.63 21.25 -19.71
C THR A 183 -0.50 20.30 -20.10
N GLY A 184 0.13 20.56 -21.26
CA GLY A 184 1.29 19.80 -21.76
C GLY A 184 2.67 20.39 -21.43
N HIS A 185 2.74 21.62 -20.92
CA HIS A 185 3.99 22.28 -20.53
C HIS A 185 3.78 23.17 -19.29
N GLY A 186 4.37 22.81 -18.15
CA GLY A 186 4.29 23.56 -16.89
C GLY A 186 4.88 22.82 -15.68
N ALA A 187 4.85 23.48 -14.52
CA ALA A 187 5.34 22.99 -13.23
C ALA A 187 4.25 23.08 -12.14
N GLU A 188 4.27 22.21 -11.14
CA GLU A 188 3.35 22.28 -10.00
C GLU A 188 3.95 21.76 -8.68
N HIS A 189 3.32 22.12 -7.56
CA HIS A 189 3.41 21.34 -6.32
C HIS A 189 2.70 20.00 -6.57
N TRP A 190 3.46 18.91 -6.56
CA TRP A 190 2.95 17.61 -6.96
C TRP A 190 2.07 16.96 -5.89
N LEU A 191 0.89 16.49 -6.29
CA LEU A 191 -0.06 15.81 -5.41
C LEU A 191 0.32 14.34 -5.16
N LYS A 192 -0.29 13.78 -4.10
CA LYS A 192 -0.11 12.38 -3.71
C LYS A 192 -1.42 11.62 -3.52
N TRP A 193 -1.35 10.31 -3.74
CA TRP A 193 -2.34 9.31 -3.31
C TRP A 193 -2.24 9.08 -1.79
N ILE A 194 -2.44 10.13 -1.01
CA ILE A 194 -2.39 10.14 0.47
C ILE A 194 -3.61 10.88 0.98
N ASN A 195 -4.30 10.30 1.95
CA ASN A 195 -5.41 10.95 2.65
C ASN A 195 -4.86 11.92 3.71
N ARG A 196 -5.06 13.22 3.55
CA ARG A 196 -4.58 14.24 4.52
C ARG A 196 -5.19 14.11 5.90
N ASP A 197 -6.40 13.54 6.01
CA ASP A 197 -7.10 13.45 7.29
C ASP A 197 -6.51 12.33 8.18
N THR A 198 -5.80 11.37 7.59
CA THR A 198 -5.24 10.21 8.31
C THR A 198 -3.73 10.05 8.15
N GLY A 199 -3.11 10.76 7.20
CA GLY A 199 -1.69 10.57 6.85
C GLY A 199 -1.38 9.22 6.21
N ARG A 200 -2.40 8.45 5.79
CA ARG A 200 -2.26 7.12 5.20
C ARG A 200 -2.24 7.18 3.67
N ARG A 201 -1.52 6.23 3.07
CA ARG A 201 -1.60 5.88 1.64
C ARG A 201 -3.04 5.56 1.24
N SER A 202 -3.46 6.05 0.09
CA SER A 202 -4.73 5.68 -0.57
C SER A 202 -4.50 4.53 -1.55
N ASP A 203 -4.61 3.29 -1.09
CA ASP A 203 -4.56 2.10 -1.94
C ASP A 203 -5.97 1.61 -2.35
N SER A 204 -6.06 0.94 -3.50
CA SER A 204 -7.33 0.46 -4.03
C SER A 204 -7.98 -0.63 -3.16
N ALA A 205 -7.20 -1.42 -2.40
CA ALA A 205 -7.77 -2.51 -1.63
C ALA A 205 -8.54 -2.00 -0.41
N HIS A 206 -7.98 -1.07 0.37
CA HIS A 206 -8.74 -0.42 1.45
C HIS A 206 -9.94 0.35 0.91
N ALA A 207 -9.76 1.06 -0.21
CA ALA A 207 -10.81 1.89 -0.80
C ALA A 207 -12.02 1.11 -1.33
N TYR A 208 -11.82 -0.08 -1.92
CA TYR A 208 -12.88 -0.81 -2.63
C TYR A 208 -13.18 -2.20 -2.07
N ILE A 209 -12.17 -2.91 -1.53
CA ILE A 209 -12.31 -4.31 -1.11
C ILE A 209 -12.60 -4.37 0.38
N HIS A 210 -11.72 -3.81 1.22
CA HIS A 210 -11.87 -3.88 2.67
C HIS A 210 -13.05 -3.05 3.15
N SER A 211 -13.31 -1.89 2.53
CA SER A 211 -14.52 -1.10 2.76
C SER A 211 -15.80 -1.90 2.53
N THR A 212 -15.89 -2.61 1.41
CA THR A 212 -17.04 -3.44 1.07
C THR A 212 -17.17 -4.62 2.02
N ARG A 213 -16.08 -5.34 2.29
CA ARG A 213 -16.07 -6.52 3.16
C ARG A 213 -16.31 -6.21 4.64
N ALA A 214 -16.10 -4.96 5.05
CA ALA A 214 -16.46 -4.50 6.39
C ALA A 214 -17.99 -4.41 6.59
N VAL A 215 -18.76 -4.30 5.51
CA VAL A 215 -20.22 -4.08 5.56
C VAL A 215 -21.02 -5.23 4.93
N TYR A 216 -20.47 -5.92 3.93
CA TYR A 216 -21.15 -6.93 3.14
C TYR A 216 -20.34 -8.24 3.03
N ASP A 217 -21.04 -9.35 2.85
CA ASP A 217 -20.51 -10.72 2.82
C ASP A 217 -20.33 -11.31 1.41
N ASN A 218 -20.88 -10.65 0.38
CA ASN A 218 -20.93 -11.15 -0.99
C ASN A 218 -19.62 -10.99 -1.79
N LEU A 219 -18.63 -10.29 -1.21
CA LEU A 219 -17.29 -10.12 -1.77
C LEU A 219 -16.28 -11.05 -1.08
N HIS A 220 -15.90 -12.10 -1.79
CA HIS A 220 -14.92 -13.10 -1.37
C HIS A 220 -13.51 -12.66 -1.79
N LEU A 221 -12.53 -12.89 -0.92
CA LEU A 221 -11.12 -12.57 -1.17
C LEU A 221 -10.26 -13.80 -0.93
N GLN A 222 -9.42 -14.14 -1.91
CA GLN A 222 -8.49 -15.26 -1.85
C GLN A 222 -7.08 -14.77 -2.20
N CYS A 223 -6.31 -14.37 -1.19
CA CYS A 223 -4.90 -13.97 -1.33
C CYS A 223 -3.97 -15.21 -1.36
N ASN A 224 -2.66 -15.00 -1.54
CA ASN A 224 -1.64 -16.06 -1.59
C ASN A 224 -1.91 -17.15 -2.63
N THR A 225 -2.68 -16.81 -3.67
CA THR A 225 -3.25 -17.76 -4.63
C THR A 225 -3.00 -17.27 -6.05
N LYS A 226 -2.08 -17.93 -6.75
CA LYS A 226 -1.71 -17.56 -8.12
C LYS A 226 -2.70 -18.15 -9.11
N VAL A 227 -3.19 -17.31 -10.02
CA VAL A 227 -4.02 -17.77 -11.15
C VAL A 227 -3.12 -18.43 -12.18
N ASP A 228 -3.38 -19.71 -12.47
CA ASP A 228 -2.70 -20.46 -13.53
C ASP A 228 -3.31 -20.07 -14.88
N LYS A 229 -4.59 -20.42 -15.08
CA LYS A 229 -5.30 -20.24 -16.35
C LYS A 229 -6.82 -20.16 -16.18
N VAL A 230 -7.47 -19.62 -17.20
CA VAL A 230 -8.92 -19.66 -17.40
C VAL A 230 -9.30 -20.98 -18.09
N ILE A 231 -10.40 -21.57 -17.66
CA ILE A 231 -11.02 -22.76 -18.24
C ILE A 231 -12.09 -22.29 -19.23
N ILE A 232 -11.93 -22.70 -20.50
CA ILE A 232 -12.83 -22.35 -21.59
C ILE A 232 -13.54 -23.61 -22.07
N GLU A 233 -14.88 -23.61 -22.00
CA GLU A 233 -15.76 -24.69 -22.44
C GLU A 233 -16.71 -24.13 -23.52
N ASN A 234 -16.77 -24.77 -24.69
CA ASN A 234 -17.64 -24.37 -25.80
C ASN A 234 -17.56 -22.86 -26.17
N GLY A 235 -16.35 -22.29 -26.11
CA GLY A 235 -16.11 -20.88 -26.43
C GLY A 235 -16.48 -19.89 -25.32
N ARG A 236 -16.87 -20.35 -24.13
CA ARG A 236 -17.16 -19.51 -22.95
C ARG A 236 -16.17 -19.78 -21.82
N ALA A 237 -15.72 -18.73 -21.15
CA ALA A 237 -14.96 -18.85 -19.92
C ALA A 237 -15.89 -19.25 -18.76
N VAL A 238 -15.59 -20.35 -18.08
CA VAL A 238 -16.49 -20.97 -17.07
C VAL A 238 -15.86 -21.14 -15.69
N GLY A 239 -14.54 -21.01 -15.59
CA GLY A 239 -13.83 -21.11 -14.33
C GLY A 239 -12.36 -20.73 -14.42
N VAL A 240 -11.72 -20.68 -13.28
CA VAL A 240 -10.32 -20.29 -13.12
C VAL A 240 -9.62 -21.38 -12.32
N ARG A 241 -8.52 -21.89 -12.86
CA ARG A 241 -7.61 -22.78 -12.13
C ARG A 241 -6.56 -21.94 -11.41
N THR A 242 -6.35 -22.26 -10.14
CA THR A 242 -5.35 -21.61 -9.29
C THR A 242 -4.40 -22.61 -8.68
N ILE A 243 -3.28 -22.09 -8.20
CA ILE A 243 -2.21 -22.80 -7.50
C ILE A 243 -1.72 -21.93 -6.32
N PRO A 244 -1.10 -22.51 -5.29
CA PRO A 244 -0.50 -21.71 -4.23
C PRO A 244 0.64 -20.84 -4.77
N THR A 245 0.79 -19.62 -4.27
CA THR A 245 1.88 -18.73 -4.72
C THR A 245 3.26 -19.26 -4.38
N LYS A 246 3.41 -19.86 -3.19
CA LYS A 246 4.65 -20.52 -2.73
C LYS A 246 4.31 -21.89 -2.14
N PRO A 247 4.51 -22.99 -2.89
CA PRO A 247 4.35 -24.33 -2.32
C PRO A 247 5.52 -24.60 -1.36
N LEU A 248 5.25 -24.74 -0.06
CA LEU A 248 6.28 -25.02 0.96
C LEU A 248 6.69 -26.51 0.98
N HIS A 249 5.87 -27.38 0.39
CA HIS A 249 6.13 -28.81 0.25
C HIS A 249 5.51 -29.32 -1.06
N PRO A 250 6.09 -30.33 -1.74
CA PRO A 250 5.51 -30.88 -2.98
C PRO A 250 4.06 -31.36 -2.83
N SER A 251 3.66 -31.81 -1.63
CA SER A 251 2.26 -32.19 -1.34
C SER A 251 1.29 -31.01 -1.31
N GLN A 252 1.77 -29.76 -1.31
CA GLN A 252 0.92 -28.57 -1.38
C GLN A 252 0.69 -28.10 -2.82
N LEU A 253 1.31 -28.75 -3.82
CA LEU A 253 1.10 -28.47 -5.25
C LEU A 253 -0.27 -28.99 -5.72
N HIS A 254 -1.35 -28.53 -5.10
CA HIS A 254 -2.71 -28.91 -5.44
C HIS A 254 -3.39 -27.72 -6.10
N SER A 255 -3.83 -27.91 -7.34
CA SER A 255 -4.61 -26.90 -8.03
C SER A 255 -6.03 -26.88 -7.48
N ARG A 256 -6.60 -25.69 -7.27
CA ARG A 256 -8.03 -25.50 -7.01
C ARG A 256 -8.70 -24.90 -8.24
N THR A 257 -9.98 -25.16 -8.43
CA THR A 257 -10.78 -24.57 -9.51
C THR A 257 -11.96 -23.84 -8.91
N PHE A 258 -12.13 -22.58 -9.29
CA PHE A 258 -13.30 -21.77 -8.96
C PHE A 258 -14.14 -21.55 -10.23
N ARG A 259 -15.44 -21.80 -10.17
CA ARG A 259 -16.37 -21.62 -11.31
C ARG A 259 -17.05 -20.26 -11.27
N ALA A 260 -17.30 -19.69 -12.44
CA ALA A 260 -18.00 -18.41 -12.61
C ALA A 260 -19.29 -18.62 -13.40
N ARG A 261 -20.44 -18.23 -12.83
CA ARG A 261 -21.75 -18.33 -13.51
C ARG A 261 -21.88 -17.30 -14.63
N LYS A 262 -21.41 -16.06 -14.40
CA LYS A 262 -21.70 -14.91 -15.25
C LYS A 262 -20.47 -14.40 -15.99
N GLN A 263 -19.38 -14.05 -15.30
CA GLN A 263 -18.26 -13.32 -15.89
C GLN A 263 -16.91 -13.66 -15.24
N ILE A 264 -15.86 -13.76 -16.05
CA ILE A 264 -14.46 -13.78 -15.60
C ILE A 264 -13.76 -12.52 -16.12
N ILE A 265 -12.99 -11.89 -15.25
CA ILE A 265 -12.22 -10.66 -15.54
C ILE A 265 -10.77 -10.89 -15.14
N ILE A 266 -9.84 -10.78 -16.07
CA ILE A 266 -8.40 -10.85 -15.80
C ILE A 266 -7.88 -9.44 -15.52
N SER A 267 -7.24 -9.28 -14.36
CA SER A 267 -6.66 -8.03 -13.85
C SER A 267 -5.28 -8.27 -13.24
N GLY A 268 -4.50 -9.18 -13.83
CA GLY A 268 -3.18 -9.59 -13.35
C GLY A 268 -2.08 -8.55 -13.59
N GLY A 269 -2.38 -7.46 -14.31
CA GLY A 269 -1.43 -6.44 -14.72
C GLY A 269 -0.70 -6.81 -16.01
N THR A 270 -0.06 -5.82 -16.63
CA THR A 270 0.56 -5.88 -17.96
C THR A 270 1.52 -7.06 -18.14
N LEU A 271 2.28 -7.42 -17.11
CA LEU A 271 3.23 -8.54 -17.20
C LEU A 271 2.58 -9.92 -17.03
N SER A 272 1.43 -10.02 -16.34
CA SER A 272 0.84 -11.31 -15.95
C SER A 272 -0.43 -11.68 -16.72
N SER A 273 -1.30 -10.71 -17.01
CA SER A 273 -2.52 -10.91 -17.80
C SER A 273 -2.31 -11.61 -19.15
N PRO A 274 -1.31 -11.24 -19.98
CA PRO A 274 -1.03 -11.99 -21.21
C PRO A 274 -0.56 -13.43 -20.93
N LEU A 275 0.14 -13.70 -19.83
CA LEU A 275 0.61 -15.03 -19.48
C LEU A 275 -0.53 -15.95 -19.04
N ILE A 276 -1.52 -15.41 -18.32
CA ILE A 276 -2.75 -16.12 -17.97
C ILE A 276 -3.50 -16.48 -19.27
N LEU A 277 -3.68 -15.54 -20.19
CA LEU A 277 -4.31 -15.81 -21.49
C LEU A 277 -3.56 -16.89 -22.28
N GLN A 278 -2.23 -16.77 -22.36
CA GLN A 278 -1.40 -17.73 -23.10
C GLN A 278 -1.50 -19.14 -22.51
N ARG A 279 -1.40 -19.33 -21.18
CA ARG A 279 -1.62 -20.64 -20.53
C ARG A 279 -3.06 -21.16 -20.67
N SER A 280 -4.01 -20.25 -20.91
CA SER A 280 -5.40 -20.59 -21.23
C SER A 280 -5.61 -21.01 -22.69
N GLY A 281 -4.56 -21.01 -23.51
CA GLY A 281 -4.62 -21.33 -24.94
C GLY A 281 -5.03 -20.17 -25.84
N VAL A 282 -4.97 -18.92 -25.35
CA VAL A 282 -5.31 -17.70 -26.11
C VAL A 282 -4.02 -16.94 -26.42
N GLY A 283 -3.63 -16.87 -27.70
CA GLY A 283 -2.35 -16.26 -28.10
C GLY A 283 -1.89 -16.69 -29.50
N ASP A 284 -0.63 -16.41 -29.84
CA ASP A 284 -0.01 -16.89 -31.10
C ASP A 284 0.11 -18.43 -31.09
N PRO A 285 -0.58 -19.16 -31.99
CA PRO A 285 -0.59 -20.61 -32.01
C PRO A 285 0.80 -21.25 -32.16
N LYS A 286 1.75 -20.59 -32.83
CA LYS A 286 3.12 -21.10 -32.97
C LYS A 286 3.86 -21.02 -31.64
N LYS A 287 3.78 -19.88 -30.95
CA LYS A 287 4.41 -19.68 -29.63
C LYS A 287 3.80 -20.59 -28.57
N LEU A 288 2.47 -20.70 -28.55
CA LEU A 288 1.76 -21.59 -27.63
C LEU A 288 2.18 -23.06 -27.79
N ARG A 289 2.24 -23.56 -29.03
CA ARG A 289 2.70 -24.94 -29.29
C ARG A 289 4.16 -25.15 -28.89
N ALA A 290 5.03 -24.15 -29.11
CA ALA A 290 6.43 -24.22 -28.69
C ALA A 290 6.55 -24.29 -27.15
N ALA A 291 5.67 -23.62 -26.42
CA ALA A 291 5.56 -23.69 -24.97
C ALA A 291 4.76 -24.90 -24.45
N GLY A 292 4.40 -25.87 -25.29
CA GLY A 292 3.64 -27.05 -24.88
C GLY A 292 2.16 -26.80 -24.53
N ILE A 293 1.59 -25.67 -24.96
CA ILE A 293 0.21 -25.28 -24.71
C ILE A 293 -0.64 -25.49 -25.96
N LYS A 294 -1.82 -26.10 -25.80
CA LYS A 294 -2.78 -26.29 -26.89
C LYS A 294 -3.45 -24.95 -27.25
N PRO A 295 -3.32 -24.45 -28.49
CA PRO A 295 -4.04 -23.24 -28.92
C PRO A 295 -5.55 -23.49 -28.96
N ILE A 296 -6.32 -22.54 -28.44
CA ILE A 296 -7.80 -22.48 -28.46
C ILE A 296 -8.25 -21.31 -29.33
N VAL A 297 -7.67 -20.13 -29.13
CA VAL A 297 -7.97 -18.91 -29.91
C VAL A 297 -6.67 -18.31 -30.44
N ASP A 298 -6.65 -18.05 -31.75
CA ASP A 298 -5.56 -17.35 -32.44
C ASP A 298 -5.70 -15.84 -32.22
N LEU A 299 -4.87 -15.32 -31.30
CA LEU A 299 -4.73 -13.89 -31.00
C LEU A 299 -3.24 -13.56 -30.87
N PRO A 300 -2.53 -13.30 -31.98
CA PRO A 300 -1.09 -13.08 -31.94
C PRO A 300 -0.69 -11.79 -31.22
N GLY A 301 -1.63 -10.86 -30.98
CA GLY A 301 -1.40 -9.65 -30.19
C GLY A 301 -1.13 -9.89 -28.71
N VAL A 302 -1.51 -11.04 -28.14
CA VAL A 302 -1.35 -11.32 -26.71
C VAL A 302 0.13 -11.37 -26.32
N GLY A 303 0.55 -10.43 -25.48
CA GLY A 303 1.94 -10.27 -25.03
C GLY A 303 2.80 -9.39 -25.93
N LEU A 304 2.27 -8.82 -27.01
CA LEU A 304 2.96 -7.83 -27.84
C LEU A 304 2.66 -6.40 -27.38
N ASN A 305 3.29 -5.40 -27.99
CA ASN A 305 3.03 -3.98 -27.71
C ASN A 305 3.24 -3.63 -26.22
N PHE A 306 4.22 -4.26 -25.57
CA PHE A 306 4.64 -3.84 -24.24
C PHE A 306 5.22 -2.43 -24.32
N GLN A 307 4.65 -1.55 -23.50
CA GLN A 307 5.00 -0.15 -23.37
C GLN A 307 5.30 0.16 -21.90
N ASP A 308 6.09 1.19 -21.67
CA ASP A 308 6.38 1.73 -20.33
C ASP A 308 6.79 3.20 -20.50
N HIS A 309 7.02 3.90 -19.38
CA HIS A 309 7.83 5.12 -19.38
C HIS A 309 9.27 4.77 -19.04
N TYR A 310 10.22 5.55 -19.58
CA TYR A 310 11.65 5.24 -19.48
C TYR A 310 12.33 6.17 -18.49
N LEU A 311 12.70 5.62 -17.34
CA LEU A 311 13.14 6.33 -16.16
C LEU A 311 14.66 6.48 -16.10
N THR A 312 15.15 7.65 -15.70
CA THR A 312 16.54 7.84 -15.26
C THR A 312 16.57 8.71 -14.00
N PHE A 313 17.60 8.52 -13.16
CA PHE A 313 17.81 9.30 -11.93
C PHE A 313 19.13 10.06 -11.98
N SER A 314 19.09 11.38 -11.91
CA SER A 314 20.27 12.25 -11.76
C SER A 314 20.37 12.73 -10.31
N VAL A 315 21.51 12.48 -9.66
CA VAL A 315 21.66 12.66 -8.20
C VAL A 315 22.59 13.82 -7.88
N TYR A 316 22.08 14.75 -7.09
CA TYR A 316 22.76 15.96 -6.69
C TYR A 316 23.07 15.95 -5.20
N ARG A 317 24.18 16.57 -4.84
CA ARG A 317 24.55 16.86 -3.46
C ARG A 317 23.67 17.99 -2.96
N ALA A 318 23.11 17.81 -1.77
CA ALA A 318 22.38 18.86 -1.08
C ALA A 318 23.32 19.63 -0.14
N LYS A 319 22.97 20.86 0.23
CA LYS A 319 23.64 21.59 1.32
C LYS A 319 23.32 20.94 2.68
N PRO A 320 24.19 21.04 3.70
CA PRO A 320 24.03 20.34 4.98
C PRO A 320 22.73 20.67 5.74
N ASP A 321 22.24 21.88 5.58
CA ASP A 321 20.99 22.40 6.16
C ASP A 321 19.74 22.03 5.37
N THR A 322 19.87 21.49 4.15
CA THR A 322 18.75 20.98 3.38
C THR A 322 18.14 19.76 4.08
N GLU A 323 16.81 19.71 4.17
CA GLU A 323 16.10 18.54 4.67
C GLU A 323 16.02 17.46 3.58
N SER A 324 16.21 16.20 3.96
CA SER A 324 16.08 15.05 3.07
C SER A 324 15.72 13.82 3.89
N PHE A 325 15.16 12.79 3.25
CA PHE A 325 14.89 11.51 3.93
C PHE A 325 16.10 10.56 3.97
N ASP A 326 17.30 10.98 3.54
CA ASP A 326 18.44 10.08 3.38
C ASP A 326 18.83 9.34 4.67
N ASP A 327 18.88 10.04 5.81
CA ASP A 327 19.24 9.41 7.08
C ASP A 327 18.14 8.47 7.60
N PHE A 328 16.87 8.79 7.32
CA PHE A 328 15.75 7.88 7.59
C PHE A 328 15.87 6.57 6.78
N VAL A 329 16.20 6.67 5.49
CA VAL A 329 16.34 5.50 4.60
C VAL A 329 17.60 4.70 4.90
N ARG A 330 18.70 5.35 5.30
CA ARG A 330 19.92 4.68 5.79
C ARG A 330 19.69 3.85 7.06
N GLY A 331 18.64 4.16 7.80
CA GLY A 331 18.33 3.46 9.05
C GLY A 331 18.94 4.09 10.29
N ASP A 332 19.15 5.41 10.30
CA ASP A 332 19.53 6.11 11.52
C ASP A 332 18.46 5.89 12.61
N PRO A 333 18.80 5.27 13.76
CA PRO A 333 17.80 4.89 14.75
C PRO A 333 17.08 6.07 15.41
N GLU A 334 17.76 7.20 15.61
CA GLU A 334 17.18 8.38 16.25
C GLU A 334 16.21 9.08 15.30
N VAL A 335 16.60 9.24 14.04
CA VAL A 335 15.76 9.81 12.98
C VAL A 335 14.53 8.92 12.74
N GLN A 336 14.71 7.61 12.60
CA GLN A 336 13.58 6.69 12.40
C GLN A 336 12.61 6.74 13.56
N LYS A 337 13.10 6.70 14.80
CA LYS A 337 12.27 6.79 15.99
C LYS A 337 11.44 8.08 15.99
N ALA A 338 12.07 9.24 15.78
CA ALA A 338 11.38 10.53 15.76
C ALA A 338 10.30 10.60 14.67
N VAL A 339 10.62 10.16 13.44
CA VAL A 339 9.68 10.16 12.30
C VAL A 339 8.51 9.21 12.53
N PHE A 340 8.74 8.02 13.08
CA PHE A 340 7.67 7.08 13.41
C PHE A 340 6.80 7.58 14.56
N GLU A 341 7.39 8.13 15.62
CA GLU A 341 6.66 8.67 16.76
C GLU A 341 5.74 9.83 16.35
N GLU A 342 6.22 10.76 15.51
CA GLU A 342 5.39 11.86 15.02
C GLU A 342 4.16 11.35 14.25
N TRP A 343 4.37 10.43 13.30
CA TRP A 343 3.28 9.88 12.51
C TRP A 343 2.28 9.10 13.37
N ASN A 344 2.76 8.29 14.31
CA ASN A 344 1.88 7.52 15.20
C ASN A 344 1.05 8.42 16.11
N LEU A 345 1.56 9.59 16.51
CA LEU A 345 0.85 10.52 17.40
C LEU A 345 -0.12 11.44 16.67
N LYS A 346 0.21 11.85 15.43
CA LYS A 346 -0.50 12.96 14.75
C LYS A 346 -0.92 12.65 13.31
N GLY A 347 -0.39 11.59 12.70
CA GLY A 347 -0.51 11.33 11.26
C GLY A 347 0.20 12.39 10.40
N THR A 348 1.19 13.11 10.96
CA THR A 348 1.97 14.16 10.28
C THR A 348 3.43 13.76 10.11
N GLY A 349 4.22 14.66 9.53
CA GLY A 349 5.67 14.53 9.46
C GLY A 349 6.15 13.76 8.22
N PRO A 350 7.46 13.53 8.11
CA PRO A 350 8.09 12.93 6.91
C PRO A 350 7.53 11.57 6.48
N LEU A 351 6.82 10.87 7.37
CA LEU A 351 6.18 9.59 7.05
C LEU A 351 4.83 9.73 6.34
N ALA A 352 4.22 10.91 6.35
CA ALA A 352 2.95 11.23 5.69
C ALA A 352 3.13 11.94 4.33
N THR A 353 4.28 11.74 3.69
CA THR A 353 4.60 12.22 2.34
C THR A 353 5.43 11.16 1.58
N ASN A 354 5.61 11.34 0.28
CA ASN A 354 6.55 10.56 -0.55
C ASN A 354 7.90 11.29 -0.76
N GLY A 355 8.02 12.54 -0.31
CA GLY A 355 9.20 13.38 -0.55
C GLY A 355 9.37 13.81 -2.01
N ILE A 356 8.32 13.67 -2.84
CA ILE A 356 8.28 14.10 -4.24
C ILE A 356 7.25 15.23 -4.33
N ASP A 357 7.71 16.44 -4.05
CA ASP A 357 6.82 17.57 -3.76
C ASP A 357 6.69 18.59 -4.90
N ALA A 358 7.53 18.53 -5.93
CA ALA A 358 7.38 19.36 -7.13
C ALA A 358 7.88 18.63 -8.37
N GLY A 359 7.35 19.01 -9.52
CA GLY A 359 7.76 18.47 -10.80
C GLY A 359 7.23 19.26 -11.99
N VAL A 360 7.55 18.76 -13.18
CA VAL A 360 7.15 19.35 -14.46
C VAL A 360 6.64 18.30 -15.43
N LYS A 361 5.81 18.78 -16.36
CA LYS A 361 5.51 18.18 -17.65
C LYS A 361 6.01 19.17 -18.68
N ILE A 362 6.87 18.77 -19.61
CA ILE A 362 7.50 19.71 -20.55
C ILE A 362 7.46 19.25 -22.00
N ARG A 363 7.41 20.25 -22.87
CA ARG A 363 7.53 20.15 -24.32
C ARG A 363 8.71 20.99 -24.80
N PRO A 364 9.49 20.51 -25.78
CA PRO A 364 10.58 21.29 -26.36
C PRO A 364 10.04 22.46 -27.21
N THR A 365 10.78 23.54 -27.21
CA THR A 365 10.64 24.67 -28.14
C THR A 365 11.18 24.32 -29.53
N ASP A 366 10.87 25.15 -30.53
CA ASP A 366 11.43 24.97 -31.88
C ASP A 366 12.97 25.09 -31.92
N GLU A 367 13.55 25.91 -31.05
CA GLU A 367 15.00 26.04 -30.90
C GLU A 367 15.62 24.76 -30.32
N GLU A 368 15.03 24.20 -29.27
CA GLU A 368 15.49 22.94 -28.67
C GLU A 368 15.32 21.76 -29.64
N LEU A 369 14.22 21.71 -30.41
CA LEU A 369 14.05 20.72 -31.47
C LEU A 369 15.15 20.82 -32.54
N SER A 370 15.49 22.05 -32.95
CA SER A 370 16.57 22.29 -33.90
C SER A 370 17.94 21.88 -33.34
N GLN A 371 18.15 22.08 -32.03
CA GLN A 371 19.35 21.63 -31.34
C GLN A 371 19.45 20.10 -31.33
N MET A 372 18.35 19.38 -31.05
CA MET A 372 18.31 17.91 -31.09
C MET A 372 18.68 17.34 -32.46
N GLU A 373 18.38 18.05 -33.55
CA GLU A 373 18.76 17.64 -34.92
C GLU A 373 20.28 17.70 -35.15
N SER A 374 21.03 18.45 -34.34
CA SER A 374 22.49 18.56 -34.42
C SER A 374 23.24 17.49 -33.59
N TRP A 375 22.52 16.75 -32.75
CA TRP A 375 23.08 15.74 -31.85
C TRP A 375 23.42 14.43 -32.58
N PRO A 376 24.26 13.56 -31.96
CA PRO A 376 24.65 12.27 -32.54
C PRO A 376 23.47 11.37 -32.93
N THR A 377 22.38 11.35 -32.14
CA THR A 377 21.15 10.61 -32.42
C THR A 377 19.96 11.55 -32.72
N PRO A 378 19.82 12.10 -33.94
CA PRO A 378 18.91 13.21 -34.25
C PRO A 378 17.47 12.80 -34.62
N HIS A 379 17.09 11.53 -34.43
CA HIS A 379 15.90 10.95 -35.07
C HIS A 379 14.55 11.45 -34.50
N PHE A 380 14.53 12.07 -33.33
CA PHE A 380 13.32 12.46 -32.62
C PHE A 380 12.42 13.42 -33.41
N LYS A 381 12.97 14.28 -34.28
CA LYS A 381 12.18 15.24 -35.07
C LYS A 381 11.06 14.57 -35.88
N SER A 382 11.34 13.40 -36.44
CA SER A 382 10.33 12.60 -37.16
C SER A 382 9.20 12.12 -36.22
N GLY A 383 9.55 11.72 -35.00
CA GLY A 383 8.62 11.37 -33.94
C GLY A 383 7.76 12.57 -33.54
N TRP A 384 8.39 13.72 -33.28
CA TRP A 384 7.70 14.98 -33.00
C TRP A 384 6.65 15.34 -34.05
N ASP A 385 7.05 15.36 -35.33
CA ASP A 385 6.16 15.75 -36.41
C ASP A 385 4.97 14.79 -36.58
N SER A 386 5.18 13.49 -36.32
CA SER A 386 4.14 12.46 -36.43
C SER A 386 3.20 12.35 -35.23
N TYR A 387 3.69 12.62 -34.02
CA TYR A 387 2.97 12.29 -32.76
C TYR A 387 2.61 13.52 -31.91
N PHE A 388 3.50 14.51 -31.80
CA PHE A 388 3.38 15.60 -30.82
C PHE A 388 2.97 16.95 -31.40
N LYS A 389 3.34 17.22 -32.66
CA LYS A 389 3.19 18.55 -33.29
C LYS A 389 1.75 19.07 -33.25
N ASN A 390 0.79 18.20 -33.49
CA ASN A 390 -0.65 18.53 -33.53
C ASN A 390 -1.40 18.13 -32.25
N LYS A 391 -0.67 17.80 -31.17
CA LYS A 391 -1.20 17.35 -29.88
C LYS A 391 -0.57 18.19 -28.76
N PRO A 392 -0.99 19.46 -28.61
CA PRO A 392 -0.32 20.43 -27.73
C PRO A 392 -0.41 20.08 -26.24
N ASP A 393 -1.39 19.25 -25.85
CA ASP A 393 -1.63 18.77 -24.50
C ASP A 393 -0.71 17.60 -24.08
N LYS A 394 -0.05 16.92 -25.03
CA LYS A 394 0.85 15.80 -24.71
C LYS A 394 2.23 16.31 -24.27
N PRO A 395 2.69 16.04 -23.04
CA PRO A 395 4.08 16.33 -22.67
C PRO A 395 5.05 15.38 -23.37
N VAL A 396 6.31 15.78 -23.58
CA VAL A 396 7.36 14.89 -24.10
C VAL A 396 8.12 14.23 -22.95
N MET A 397 8.50 15.03 -21.95
CA MET A 397 9.22 14.58 -20.77
C MET A 397 8.52 15.02 -19.50
N HIS A 398 8.60 14.16 -18.50
CA HIS A 398 8.33 14.49 -17.11
C HIS A 398 9.65 14.52 -16.35
N TYR A 399 9.79 15.43 -15.38
CA TYR A 399 10.74 15.24 -14.29
C TYR A 399 10.28 15.86 -12.97
N SER A 400 10.67 15.27 -11.85
CA SER A 400 10.35 15.79 -10.50
C SER A 400 11.53 15.69 -9.57
N VAL A 401 11.50 16.50 -8.51
CA VAL A 401 12.49 16.46 -7.44
C VAL A 401 12.06 15.49 -6.32
N ILE A 402 12.99 14.64 -5.91
CA ILE A 402 12.93 13.80 -4.72
C ILE A 402 13.81 14.44 -3.66
N SER A 403 13.27 14.64 -2.46
CA SER A 403 13.99 15.14 -1.28
C SER A 403 14.86 14.07 -0.62
N GLY A 404 15.79 13.50 -1.39
CA GLY A 404 16.69 12.42 -1.00
C GLY A 404 17.16 11.59 -2.19
N TRP A 405 17.94 10.55 -1.92
CA TRP A 405 18.32 9.52 -2.88
C TRP A 405 17.30 8.39 -2.95
N PHE A 406 16.81 8.07 -4.15
CA PHE A 406 16.03 6.86 -4.41
C PHE A 406 16.92 5.78 -5.04
N GLY A 407 17.45 4.87 -4.21
CA GLY A 407 18.23 3.71 -4.65
C GLY A 407 19.01 3.11 -3.50
N ASP A 408 20.12 2.42 -3.82
CA ASP A 408 20.95 1.78 -2.79
C ASP A 408 21.89 2.80 -2.13
N HIS A 409 21.60 3.21 -0.89
CA HIS A 409 22.45 4.12 -0.12
C HIS A 409 23.81 3.52 0.22
N MET A 410 24.02 2.20 0.13
CA MET A 410 25.33 1.58 0.34
C MET A 410 26.32 1.89 -0.79
N LEU A 411 25.81 2.28 -1.96
CA LEU A 411 26.61 2.72 -3.10
C LEU A 411 26.84 4.24 -3.11
N MET A 412 26.26 4.95 -2.13
CA MET A 412 26.33 6.40 -2.06
C MET A 412 27.34 6.87 -1.00
N PRO A 413 28.05 7.98 -1.25
CA PRO A 413 28.82 8.64 -0.22
C PRO A 413 27.92 9.13 0.94
N PRO A 414 28.49 9.46 2.12
CA PRO A 414 27.74 10.11 3.19
C PRO A 414 27.29 11.52 2.78
N GLY A 415 26.33 12.07 3.51
CA GLY A 415 25.74 13.39 3.28
C GLY A 415 24.29 13.31 2.81
N LYS A 416 23.72 14.45 2.43
CA LYS A 416 22.33 14.52 1.96
C LYS A 416 22.30 14.76 0.46
N PHE A 417 21.20 14.35 -0.15
CA PHE A 417 20.99 14.42 -1.58
C PHE A 417 19.62 14.99 -1.90
N PHE A 418 19.49 15.42 -3.14
CA PHE A 418 18.21 15.42 -3.82
C PHE A 418 18.40 14.79 -5.19
N THR A 419 17.35 14.18 -5.71
CA THR A 419 17.41 13.46 -6.97
C THR A 419 16.38 14.05 -7.90
N ILE A 420 16.75 14.32 -9.16
CA ILE A 420 15.77 14.54 -10.21
C ILE A 420 15.59 13.23 -10.95
N PHE A 421 14.36 12.73 -11.00
CA PHE A 421 14.02 11.59 -11.85
C PHE A 421 13.19 12.05 -13.03
N HIS A 422 13.51 11.48 -14.18
CA HIS A 422 12.94 11.86 -15.47
C HIS A 422 12.31 10.63 -16.08
N PHE A 423 11.17 10.79 -16.73
CA PHE A 423 10.72 9.74 -17.62
C PHE A 423 10.16 10.27 -18.93
N LEU A 424 10.42 9.51 -19.99
CA LEU A 424 9.85 9.72 -21.32
C LEU A 424 8.37 9.32 -21.31
N GLU A 425 7.51 10.25 -21.72
CA GLU A 425 6.04 10.13 -21.62
C GLU A 425 5.47 9.20 -22.70
N TYR A 426 5.95 9.30 -23.95
CA TYR A 426 5.45 8.46 -25.05
C TYR A 426 6.61 7.86 -25.84
N PRO A 427 7.30 6.83 -25.32
CA PRO A 427 8.35 6.17 -26.07
C PRO A 427 7.81 5.50 -27.35
N PHE A 428 8.62 5.50 -28.40
CA PHE A 428 8.36 4.81 -29.66
C PHE A 428 8.78 3.34 -29.63
N SER A 429 9.77 3.00 -28.80
CA SER A 429 10.21 1.65 -28.54
C SER A 429 9.07 0.73 -28.07
N ARG A 430 9.15 -0.57 -28.40
CA ARG A 430 8.14 -1.58 -28.01
C ARG A 430 8.79 -2.89 -27.59
N GLY A 431 8.23 -3.53 -26.57
CA GLY A 431 8.66 -4.83 -26.05
C GLY A 431 7.63 -5.96 -26.28
N SER A 432 7.91 -7.13 -25.69
CA SER A 432 6.97 -8.26 -25.66
C SER A 432 7.24 -9.22 -24.49
N ILE A 433 6.22 -10.00 -24.11
CA ILE A 433 6.31 -11.02 -23.07
C ILE A 433 5.51 -12.28 -23.42
N HIS A 434 6.13 -13.45 -23.27
CA HIS A 434 5.51 -14.73 -23.60
C HIS A 434 5.89 -15.85 -22.62
N VAL A 435 4.94 -16.76 -22.38
CA VAL A 435 5.21 -18.02 -21.67
C VAL A 435 6.19 -18.89 -22.44
N VAL A 436 7.04 -19.61 -21.71
CA VAL A 436 7.98 -20.60 -22.24
C VAL A 436 7.52 -22.04 -22.01
N SER A 437 6.59 -22.25 -21.08
CA SER A 437 6.02 -23.54 -20.73
C SER A 437 4.59 -23.37 -20.17
N PRO A 438 3.84 -24.46 -19.89
CA PRO A 438 2.56 -24.37 -19.21
C PRO A 438 2.69 -24.18 -17.69
N ASP A 439 3.91 -24.23 -17.12
CA ASP A 439 4.13 -24.07 -15.68
C ASP A 439 3.90 -22.59 -15.27
N PRO A 440 2.93 -22.30 -14.40
CA PRO A 440 2.67 -20.94 -13.94
C PRO A 440 3.78 -20.35 -13.05
N TYR A 441 4.73 -21.14 -12.54
CA TYR A 441 5.88 -20.64 -11.77
C TYR A 441 7.07 -20.24 -12.63
N GLU A 442 7.14 -20.75 -13.86
CA GLU A 442 8.28 -20.53 -14.74
C GLU A 442 8.37 -19.08 -15.20
N SER A 443 9.59 -18.54 -15.24
CA SER A 443 9.82 -17.18 -15.72
C SER A 443 9.51 -17.07 -17.22
N PRO A 444 8.78 -16.04 -17.65
CA PRO A 444 8.47 -15.86 -19.05
C PRO A 444 9.70 -15.42 -19.85
N ASP A 445 9.61 -15.59 -21.16
CA ASP A 445 10.48 -14.95 -22.11
C ASP A 445 10.06 -13.48 -22.27
N PHE A 446 10.91 -12.56 -21.83
CA PHE A 446 10.59 -11.15 -21.73
C PHE A 446 11.62 -10.27 -22.44
N ASP A 447 11.14 -9.36 -23.27
CA ASP A 447 11.92 -8.27 -23.87
C ASP A 447 11.25 -6.95 -23.50
N ALA A 448 11.91 -6.17 -22.62
CA ALA A 448 11.41 -4.87 -22.20
C ALA A 448 11.37 -3.85 -23.35
N GLY A 449 12.19 -4.03 -24.39
CA GLY A 449 12.24 -3.15 -25.55
C GLY A 449 12.83 -1.76 -25.31
N PHE A 450 13.33 -1.44 -24.12
CA PHE A 450 13.82 -0.10 -23.81
C PHE A 450 14.90 0.37 -24.80
N MET A 451 14.72 1.58 -25.33
CA MET A 451 15.60 2.27 -26.27
C MET A 451 15.83 1.54 -27.60
N ASN A 452 14.96 0.59 -27.99
CA ASN A 452 15.09 -0.12 -29.27
C ASN A 452 14.61 0.68 -30.50
N ASP A 453 14.07 1.87 -30.28
CA ASP A 453 13.80 2.90 -31.27
C ASP A 453 14.66 4.15 -30.98
N GLU A 454 15.46 4.57 -31.96
CA GLU A 454 16.42 5.68 -31.80
C GLU A 454 15.74 7.03 -31.60
N ARG A 455 14.44 7.17 -31.91
CA ARG A 455 13.66 8.38 -31.65
C ARG A 455 13.54 8.70 -30.16
N ASP A 456 13.73 7.72 -29.28
CA ASP A 456 13.61 7.88 -27.83
C ASP A 456 14.84 8.53 -27.18
N MET A 457 16.00 8.54 -27.86
CA MET A 457 17.25 8.97 -27.23
C MET A 457 17.31 10.49 -26.98
N ALA A 458 17.01 11.31 -27.98
CA ALA A 458 17.15 12.76 -27.86
C ALA A 458 16.28 13.36 -26.72
N PRO A 459 15.01 12.96 -26.53
CA PRO A 459 14.22 13.41 -25.37
C PRO A 459 14.85 13.07 -24.03
N MET A 460 15.48 11.90 -23.90
CA MET A 460 16.14 11.48 -22.65
C MET A 460 17.38 12.34 -22.35
N VAL A 461 18.19 12.63 -23.39
CA VAL A 461 19.33 13.55 -23.29
C VAL A 461 18.85 14.96 -22.90
N TRP A 462 17.82 15.46 -23.59
CA TRP A 462 17.23 16.77 -23.31
C TRP A 462 16.69 16.87 -21.89
N GLY A 463 15.99 15.83 -21.41
CA GLY A 463 15.48 15.76 -20.05
C GLY A 463 16.59 15.87 -19.00
N TYR A 464 17.72 15.18 -19.21
CA TYR A 464 18.90 15.30 -18.34
C TYR A 464 19.50 16.72 -18.36
N ILE A 465 19.65 17.33 -19.55
CA ILE A 465 20.22 18.69 -19.66
C ILE A 465 19.32 19.70 -18.95
N LYS A 466 18.01 19.66 -19.21
CA LYS A 466 17.07 20.62 -18.63
C LYS A 466 16.97 20.53 -17.13
N SER A 467 16.87 19.32 -16.59
CA SER A 467 16.81 19.12 -15.16
C SER A 467 18.11 19.46 -14.46
N ARG A 468 19.27 19.24 -15.09
CA ARG A 468 20.56 19.62 -14.51
C ARG A 468 20.67 21.12 -14.35
N GLU A 469 20.15 21.89 -15.31
CA GLU A 469 20.04 23.35 -15.16
C GLU A 469 19.01 23.73 -14.08
N THR A 470 17.91 22.98 -13.91
CA THR A 470 17.02 23.18 -12.75
C THR A 470 17.79 22.97 -11.45
N ALA A 471 18.49 21.84 -11.29
CA ALA A 471 19.25 21.50 -10.10
C ALA A 471 20.32 22.56 -9.79
N ARG A 472 21.12 22.99 -10.77
CA ARG A 472 22.19 23.99 -10.60
C ARG A 472 21.69 25.36 -10.14
N ARG A 473 20.41 25.66 -10.37
CA ARG A 473 19.75 26.93 -9.99
C ARG A 473 19.01 26.86 -8.66
N MET A 474 18.97 25.71 -8.01
CA MET A 474 18.33 25.51 -6.70
C MET A 474 19.25 25.96 -5.56
N ASP A 475 18.67 26.51 -4.51
CA ASP A 475 19.37 26.87 -3.28
C ASP A 475 19.96 25.65 -2.58
N ALA A 476 19.29 24.49 -2.65
CA ALA A 476 19.75 23.23 -2.07
C ALA A 476 21.02 22.68 -2.74
N TYR A 477 21.37 23.14 -3.95
CA TYR A 477 22.47 22.59 -4.74
C TYR A 477 23.84 22.80 -4.10
N ALA A 478 24.58 21.70 -3.96
CA ALA A 478 25.95 21.70 -3.45
C ALA A 478 26.93 20.92 -4.36
N GLY A 479 26.51 20.53 -5.56
CA GLY A 479 27.31 19.73 -6.50
C GLY A 479 26.59 18.47 -6.98
N GLU A 480 27.34 17.62 -7.66
CA GLU A 480 26.84 16.48 -8.43
C GLU A 480 27.57 15.20 -8.01
N VAL A 481 26.82 14.11 -7.81
CA VAL A 481 27.43 12.82 -7.47
C VAL A 481 28.01 12.23 -8.75
N GLN A 482 29.31 12.43 -8.99
CA GLN A 482 29.95 12.11 -10.28
C GLN A 482 29.69 10.68 -10.77
N ALA A 483 29.65 9.69 -9.87
CA ALA A 483 29.38 8.29 -10.21
C ALA A 483 27.97 8.05 -10.76
N MET A 484 27.03 8.95 -10.47
CA MET A 484 25.62 8.89 -10.88
C MET A 484 25.30 9.80 -12.08
N HIS A 485 26.31 10.45 -12.65
CA HIS A 485 26.20 11.32 -13.82
C HIS A 485 26.92 10.72 -15.04
N PRO A 486 26.72 11.28 -16.25
CA PRO A 486 27.49 10.91 -17.43
C PRO A 486 28.99 11.04 -17.21
N PHE A 487 29.75 10.10 -17.79
CA PHE A 487 31.20 10.02 -17.62
C PHE A 487 31.92 10.89 -18.65
N TYR A 488 31.72 12.20 -18.53
CA TYR A 488 32.35 13.20 -19.40
C TYR A 488 33.88 13.09 -19.44
N ASP A 489 34.46 13.54 -20.55
CA ASP A 489 35.90 13.71 -20.68
C ASP A 489 36.44 14.61 -19.55
N PHE A 490 37.67 14.37 -19.11
CA PHE A 490 38.20 15.02 -17.89
C PHE A 490 38.23 16.55 -17.98
N ASP A 491 38.59 17.09 -19.14
CA ASP A 491 38.70 18.54 -19.38
C ASP A 491 37.39 19.17 -19.92
N SER A 492 36.30 18.40 -20.00
CA SER A 492 35.02 18.94 -20.47
C SER A 492 34.45 19.97 -19.47
N PRO A 493 34.01 21.15 -19.93
CA PRO A 493 33.28 22.12 -19.11
C PRO A 493 31.99 21.53 -18.52
N ALA A 494 31.38 20.55 -19.18
CA ALA A 494 30.16 19.88 -18.75
C ALA A 494 30.40 18.79 -17.68
N ARG A 495 31.66 18.49 -17.33
CA ARG A 495 32.01 17.44 -16.37
C ARG A 495 31.31 17.65 -15.03
N ALA A 496 30.85 16.55 -14.44
CA ALA A 496 30.20 16.62 -13.13
C ALA A 496 31.18 17.06 -12.04
N LYS A 497 30.79 17.99 -11.17
CA LYS A 497 31.63 18.50 -10.07
C LYS A 497 30.95 18.24 -8.71
N ASP A 498 31.67 17.61 -7.79
CA ASP A 498 31.18 17.25 -6.46
C ASP A 498 31.30 18.45 -5.50
N MET A 499 30.96 18.27 -4.22
CA MET A 499 30.93 19.31 -3.20
C MET A 499 32.22 20.11 -3.09
N ASP A 500 32.07 21.38 -2.73
CA ASP A 500 33.19 22.22 -2.33
C ASP A 500 33.81 21.72 -1.00
N LEU A 501 34.98 22.27 -0.66
CA LEU A 501 35.69 21.87 0.56
C LEU A 501 34.92 22.24 1.84
N ALA A 502 34.17 23.35 1.83
CA ALA A 502 33.43 23.81 3.00
C ALA A 502 32.30 22.84 3.34
N THR A 503 31.50 22.47 2.34
CA THR A 503 30.41 21.50 2.45
C THR A 503 30.95 20.11 2.79
N THR A 504 32.05 19.69 2.17
CA THR A 504 32.71 18.43 2.50
C THR A 504 33.11 18.37 3.98
N LYS A 505 33.64 19.46 4.54
CA LYS A 505 33.99 19.54 5.97
C LYS A 505 32.76 19.59 6.87
N ALA A 506 31.66 20.19 6.43
CA ALA A 506 30.42 20.24 7.19
C ALA A 506 29.75 18.86 7.32
N TYR A 507 29.85 18.01 6.30
CA TYR A 507 29.40 16.61 6.37
C TYR A 507 30.39 15.67 7.07
N ALA A 508 31.63 16.10 7.27
CA ALA A 508 32.65 15.27 7.88
C ALA A 508 32.31 14.99 9.35
N LEU A 509 32.44 13.72 9.76
CA LEU A 509 32.26 13.33 11.15
C LEU A 509 33.31 14.03 12.05
N PRO A 510 32.99 14.27 13.34
CA PRO A 510 33.97 14.79 14.30
C PRO A 510 35.26 13.96 14.30
N GLY A 511 36.42 14.64 14.20
CA GLY A 511 37.72 13.99 14.16
C GLY A 511 38.13 13.39 12.79
N ASN A 512 37.36 13.63 11.73
CA ASN A 512 37.70 13.17 10.38
C ASN A 512 39.10 13.63 9.93
N LEU A 513 39.83 12.72 9.28
CA LEU A 513 41.20 12.92 8.79
C LEU A 513 41.32 12.99 7.27
N THR A 514 40.25 12.70 6.52
CA THR A 514 40.33 12.48 5.06
C THR A 514 39.53 13.49 4.24
N ALA A 515 38.58 14.24 4.82
CA ALA A 515 37.88 15.30 4.09
C ALA A 515 38.85 16.34 3.50
N GLY A 516 38.78 16.51 2.19
CA GLY A 516 39.63 17.46 1.45
C GLY A 516 40.97 16.89 0.96
N ILE A 517 41.29 15.62 1.23
CA ILE A 517 42.44 14.96 0.59
C ILE A 517 42.13 14.76 -0.90
N GLN A 518 42.91 15.41 -1.76
CA GLN A 518 42.76 15.36 -3.22
C GLN A 518 43.52 14.20 -3.88
N HIS A 519 44.29 13.43 -3.11
CA HIS A 519 45.11 12.33 -3.64
C HIS A 519 44.22 11.24 -4.26
N GLY A 520 44.42 10.98 -5.55
CA GLY A 520 43.60 10.06 -6.36
C GLY A 520 42.69 10.77 -7.37
N SER A 521 42.46 12.08 -7.22
CA SER A 521 41.68 12.92 -8.17
C SER A 521 40.32 12.32 -8.55
N TRP A 522 39.68 11.66 -7.58
CA TRP A 522 38.40 10.96 -7.78
C TRP A 522 37.25 11.89 -8.12
N SER A 523 37.28 13.12 -7.60
CA SER A 523 36.30 14.16 -7.89
C SER A 523 36.95 15.53 -8.01
N LEU A 524 36.21 16.46 -8.62
CA LEU A 524 36.57 17.88 -8.71
C LEU A 524 35.54 18.66 -7.90
N PRO A 525 35.96 19.63 -7.06
CA PRO A 525 35.02 20.48 -6.35
C PRO A 525 34.30 21.39 -7.34
N ILE A 526 33.04 21.71 -7.02
CA ILE A 526 32.27 22.72 -7.72
C ILE A 526 32.99 24.08 -7.70
N ASP A 527 32.89 24.82 -8.81
CA ASP A 527 33.40 26.19 -8.89
C ASP A 527 32.54 27.14 -8.04
N LYS A 528 33.09 28.30 -7.67
CA LYS A 528 32.26 29.36 -7.10
C LYS A 528 31.37 29.96 -8.17
N GLY A 529 30.08 30.09 -7.88
CA GLY A 529 29.17 30.86 -8.71
C GLY A 529 29.43 32.35 -8.60
N ARG A 530 28.74 33.12 -9.45
CA ARG A 530 28.82 34.57 -9.44
C ARG A 530 28.04 35.12 -8.24
N GLU A 531 28.75 35.84 -7.39
CA GLU A 531 28.18 36.52 -6.22
C GLU A 531 27.12 37.56 -6.63
N PRO A 532 26.04 37.71 -5.84
CA PRO A 532 25.04 38.73 -6.08
C PRO A 532 25.59 40.14 -5.84
N LYS A 533 25.03 41.13 -6.54
CA LYS A 533 25.40 42.54 -6.32
C LYS A 533 24.97 42.97 -4.91
N ALA A 534 25.88 43.58 -4.15
CA ALA A 534 25.62 44.07 -2.79
C ALA A 534 24.47 45.12 -2.72
N SER A 535 24.12 45.74 -3.85
CA SER A 535 22.99 46.68 -3.97
C SER A 535 21.62 46.01 -4.03
N LEU A 536 21.54 44.69 -4.19
CA LEU A 536 20.28 43.94 -4.16
C LEU A 536 19.84 43.72 -2.71
N LEU A 537 18.52 43.79 -2.46
CA LEU A 537 17.94 43.36 -1.19
C LEU A 537 18.34 41.91 -0.91
N SER A 538 18.63 41.58 0.35
CA SER A 538 19.09 40.23 0.75
C SER A 538 18.14 39.11 0.30
N SER A 539 16.83 39.35 0.26
CA SER A 539 15.81 38.42 -0.25
C SER A 539 15.90 38.11 -1.75
N ASN A 540 16.66 38.91 -2.51
CA ASN A 540 16.83 38.82 -3.96
C ASN A 540 18.29 38.53 -4.34
N GLN A 541 19.16 38.31 -3.35
CA GLN A 541 20.54 37.90 -3.54
C GLN A 541 20.61 36.39 -3.75
N ARG A 542 21.26 35.96 -4.83
CA ARG A 542 21.52 34.56 -5.15
C ARG A 542 22.91 34.42 -5.77
N GLU A 543 23.59 33.34 -5.43
CA GLU A 543 24.74 32.87 -6.20
C GLU A 543 24.23 32.31 -7.53
N VAL A 544 24.82 32.72 -8.65
CA VAL A 544 24.38 32.31 -9.99
C VAL A 544 25.47 31.53 -10.69
N TYR A 545 25.14 30.34 -11.16
CA TYR A 545 25.99 29.54 -12.04
C TYR A 545 25.61 29.85 -13.49
N GLU A 546 26.60 29.98 -14.37
CA GLU A 546 26.35 30.09 -15.81
C GLU A 546 25.86 28.75 -16.36
N ASP A 547 25.04 28.82 -17.42
CA ASP A 547 24.50 27.66 -18.12
C ASP A 547 25.64 26.83 -18.74
N LEU A 548 25.48 25.51 -18.78
CA LEU A 548 26.48 24.61 -19.37
C LEU A 548 26.31 24.49 -20.88
N ASP A 549 27.41 24.68 -21.61
CA ASP A 549 27.50 24.33 -23.03
C ASP A 549 27.93 22.87 -23.20
N TYR A 550 27.24 22.14 -24.08
CA TYR A 550 27.51 20.72 -24.36
C TYR A 550 28.04 20.56 -25.79
N SER A 551 29.22 19.96 -25.92
CA SER A 551 29.72 19.51 -27.23
C SER A 551 29.03 18.21 -27.66
N ASN A 552 29.12 17.85 -28.94
CA ASN A 552 28.62 16.54 -29.41
C ASN A 552 29.25 15.37 -28.66
N ARG A 553 30.51 15.51 -28.22
CA ARG A 553 31.18 14.50 -27.40
C ARG A 553 30.56 14.37 -26.01
N ASP A 554 30.13 15.48 -25.42
CA ASP A 554 29.39 15.45 -24.14
C ASP A 554 28.01 14.82 -24.30
N ILE A 555 27.35 15.06 -25.44
CA ILE A 555 26.06 14.42 -25.76
C ILE A 555 26.22 12.90 -25.85
N GLU A 556 27.24 12.39 -26.54
CA GLU A 556 27.53 10.94 -26.60
C GLU A 556 27.68 10.33 -25.20
N HIS A 557 28.34 11.04 -24.28
CA HIS A 557 28.47 10.58 -22.89
C HIS A 557 27.13 10.50 -22.17
N ILE A 558 26.20 11.43 -22.43
CA ILE A 558 24.83 11.39 -21.91
C ILE A 558 24.06 10.22 -22.52
N GLU A 559 24.15 10.00 -23.84
CA GLU A 559 23.50 8.86 -24.49
C GLU A 559 23.97 7.52 -23.89
N GLU A 560 25.28 7.35 -23.67
CA GLU A 560 25.83 6.16 -23.01
C GLU A 560 25.43 6.05 -21.53
N TRP A 561 25.21 7.17 -20.85
CA TRP A 561 24.64 7.17 -19.51
C TRP A 561 23.18 6.71 -19.52
N VAL A 562 22.36 7.19 -20.45
CA VAL A 562 20.96 6.74 -20.64
C VAL A 562 20.92 5.23 -20.87
N LYS A 563 21.71 4.68 -21.81
CA LYS A 563 21.74 3.23 -22.07
C LYS A 563 22.09 2.40 -20.82
N ARG A 564 22.99 2.90 -19.97
CA ARG A 564 23.45 2.24 -18.75
C ARG A 564 22.49 2.35 -17.56
N HIS A 565 21.67 3.40 -17.49
CA HIS A 565 20.88 3.72 -16.29
C HIS A 565 19.38 3.89 -16.55
N VAL A 566 18.93 3.77 -17.80
CA VAL A 566 17.48 3.76 -18.09
C VAL A 566 16.84 2.50 -17.51
N GLU A 567 15.73 2.70 -16.82
CA GLU A 567 14.95 1.66 -16.15
C GLU A 567 13.46 1.83 -16.46
N THR A 568 12.64 0.90 -15.98
CA THR A 568 11.17 1.03 -15.99
C THR A 568 10.73 2.13 -15.00
N THR A 569 9.63 2.82 -15.30
CA THR A 569 8.90 3.64 -14.31
C THR A 569 7.75 2.86 -13.65
N TRP A 570 7.69 1.54 -13.86
CA TRP A 570 6.60 0.66 -13.44
C TRP A 570 5.24 1.07 -14.00
N HIS A 571 5.23 1.77 -15.13
CA HIS A 571 4.04 2.24 -15.84
C HIS A 571 3.67 1.30 -16.99
N SER A 572 4.02 0.02 -16.86
CA SER A 572 3.91 -0.96 -17.92
C SER A 572 2.46 -1.09 -18.43
N LEU A 573 2.26 -1.04 -19.75
CA LEU A 573 0.95 -1.15 -20.40
C LEU A 573 0.97 -1.85 -21.77
N GLY A 574 -0.22 -2.19 -22.29
CA GLY A 574 -0.47 -2.53 -23.70
C GLY A 574 -0.39 -3.99 -24.15
N THR A 575 -0.02 -4.93 -23.29
CA THR A 575 0.17 -6.35 -23.66
C THR A 575 -1.10 -7.13 -24.06
N CYS A 576 -2.27 -6.55 -23.84
CA CYS A 576 -3.58 -7.04 -24.25
C CYS A 576 -4.36 -5.92 -24.94
N SER A 577 -3.74 -5.22 -25.89
CA SER A 577 -4.26 -3.99 -26.51
C SER A 577 -5.73 -4.10 -26.97
N MET A 578 -6.53 -3.11 -26.57
CA MET A 578 -7.91 -2.90 -27.01
C MET A 578 -7.93 -2.30 -28.42
N ALA A 579 -8.36 -3.09 -29.39
CA ALA A 579 -8.43 -2.72 -30.80
C ALA A 579 -9.25 -3.77 -31.58
N PRO A 580 -9.68 -3.46 -32.82
CA PRO A 580 -10.22 -4.48 -33.72
C PRO A 580 -9.27 -5.67 -33.82
N LYS A 581 -9.81 -6.88 -33.97
CA LYS A 581 -9.01 -8.12 -33.99
C LYS A 581 -7.86 -8.07 -35.00
N ASP A 582 -8.12 -7.52 -36.18
CA ASP A 582 -7.14 -7.36 -37.27
C ASP A 582 -6.25 -6.12 -37.12
N GLY A 583 -6.34 -5.41 -35.99
CA GLY A 583 -5.57 -4.22 -35.68
C GLY A 583 -6.23 -2.90 -36.11
N ASN A 584 -5.53 -1.81 -35.83
CA ASN A 584 -5.84 -0.45 -36.28
C ASN A 584 -4.53 0.29 -36.61
N SER A 585 -4.57 1.63 -36.67
CA SER A 585 -3.39 2.45 -36.96
C SER A 585 -2.30 2.42 -35.87
N ILE A 586 -2.63 1.93 -34.66
CA ILE A 586 -1.78 1.94 -33.47
C ILE A 586 -1.19 0.55 -33.24
N VAL A 587 -2.04 -0.49 -33.28
CA VAL A 587 -1.65 -1.87 -32.99
C VAL A 587 -1.99 -2.80 -34.14
N LYS A 588 -1.06 -3.71 -34.46
CA LYS A 588 -1.20 -4.64 -35.59
C LYS A 588 -2.26 -5.71 -35.37
N HIS A 589 -2.47 -6.13 -34.12
CA HIS A 589 -3.41 -7.20 -33.75
C HIS A 589 -4.08 -6.84 -32.43
N GLY A 590 -5.40 -6.66 -32.45
CA GLY A 590 -6.17 -6.39 -31.23
C GLY A 590 -6.41 -7.66 -30.42
N VAL A 591 -6.41 -7.52 -29.09
CA VAL A 591 -6.72 -8.62 -28.15
C VAL A 591 -8.14 -8.48 -27.62
N LEU A 592 -8.60 -7.25 -27.43
CA LEU A 592 -9.90 -6.94 -26.81
C LEU A 592 -10.77 -6.07 -27.71
N ASP A 593 -12.09 -6.24 -27.64
CA ASP A 593 -13.04 -5.26 -28.18
C ASP A 593 -13.14 -4.02 -27.28
N GLU A 594 -13.88 -3.00 -27.74
CA GLU A 594 -14.11 -1.74 -26.99
C GLU A 594 -14.84 -1.92 -25.64
N ARG A 595 -15.46 -3.09 -25.41
CA ARG A 595 -16.10 -3.48 -24.15
C ARG A 595 -15.19 -4.35 -23.29
N LEU A 596 -13.91 -4.44 -23.64
CA LEU A 596 -12.85 -5.20 -22.97
C LEU A 596 -13.00 -6.72 -23.05
N ASN A 597 -13.87 -7.24 -23.92
CA ASN A 597 -14.02 -8.67 -24.10
C ASN A 597 -12.83 -9.23 -24.89
N VAL A 598 -12.34 -10.40 -24.49
CA VAL A 598 -11.32 -11.13 -25.26
C VAL A 598 -11.93 -11.63 -26.57
N HIS A 599 -11.34 -11.26 -27.70
CA HIS A 599 -11.83 -11.67 -29.01
C HIS A 599 -11.93 -13.20 -29.10
N GLY A 600 -13.09 -13.72 -29.49
CA GLY A 600 -13.31 -15.16 -29.67
C GLY A 600 -13.58 -15.96 -28.39
N VAL A 601 -13.75 -15.31 -27.23
CA VAL A 601 -14.15 -15.97 -25.97
C VAL A 601 -15.31 -15.20 -25.31
N GLN A 602 -16.40 -15.89 -25.00
CA GLN A 602 -17.53 -15.31 -24.27
C GLN A 602 -17.30 -15.32 -22.76
N GLY A 603 -17.82 -14.30 -22.06
CA GLY A 603 -17.74 -14.23 -20.59
C GLY A 603 -16.32 -14.01 -20.05
N LEU A 604 -15.40 -13.51 -20.87
CA LEU A 604 -14.03 -13.20 -20.50
C LEU A 604 -13.67 -11.77 -20.89
N LYS A 605 -13.27 -10.96 -19.89
CA LYS A 605 -12.71 -9.63 -20.08
C LYS A 605 -11.28 -9.55 -19.56
N VAL A 606 -10.52 -8.58 -20.04
CA VAL A 606 -9.27 -8.14 -19.41
C VAL A 606 -9.42 -6.68 -19.00
N ALA A 607 -9.09 -6.36 -17.76
CA ALA A 607 -9.20 -5.01 -17.23
C ALA A 607 -8.02 -4.72 -16.29
N ASP A 608 -6.99 -4.13 -16.86
CA ASP A 608 -5.83 -3.52 -16.20
C ASP A 608 -5.06 -2.72 -17.27
N LEU A 609 -3.87 -2.19 -16.97
CA LEU A 609 -3.10 -1.40 -17.93
C LEU A 609 -2.69 -2.17 -19.21
N SER A 610 -2.79 -3.51 -19.25
CA SER A 610 -2.54 -4.28 -20.48
C SER A 610 -3.46 -3.88 -21.63
N ILE A 611 -4.62 -3.27 -21.36
CA ILE A 611 -5.60 -2.94 -22.40
C ILE A 611 -5.19 -1.75 -23.27
N CYS A 612 -4.28 -0.89 -22.80
CA CYS A 612 -4.01 0.39 -23.46
C CYS A 612 -3.35 0.18 -24.83
N PRO A 613 -3.99 0.55 -25.96
CA PRO A 613 -3.38 0.38 -27.28
C PRO A 613 -2.17 1.31 -27.49
N ASP A 614 -2.18 2.48 -26.86
CA ASP A 614 -1.10 3.46 -26.87
C ASP A 614 -0.83 3.98 -25.44
N ASN A 615 0.25 4.74 -25.27
CA ASN A 615 0.70 5.24 -23.97
C ASN A 615 -0.13 6.44 -23.47
N VAL A 616 0.05 6.81 -22.20
CA VAL A 616 -0.63 7.92 -21.52
C VAL A 616 0.40 8.80 -20.81
N GLY A 617 0.31 10.11 -20.92
CA GLY A 617 1.32 11.05 -20.39
C GLY A 617 1.19 11.30 -18.89
N CYS A 618 1.23 10.23 -18.08
CA CYS A 618 1.12 10.32 -16.63
C CYS A 618 1.67 9.11 -15.87
N ASN A 619 1.88 9.28 -14.55
CA ASN A 619 1.92 8.14 -13.64
C ASN A 619 0.59 7.37 -13.68
N THR A 620 0.65 6.06 -13.90
CA THR A 620 -0.49 5.28 -14.43
C THR A 620 -1.49 4.77 -13.40
N PHE A 621 -1.41 5.18 -12.13
CA PHE A 621 -2.38 4.74 -11.13
C PHE A 621 -3.79 5.33 -11.40
N SER A 622 -3.87 6.60 -11.80
CA SER A 622 -5.14 7.23 -12.21
C SER A 622 -5.79 6.50 -13.40
N THR A 623 -4.98 6.15 -14.40
CA THR A 623 -5.42 5.36 -15.57
C THR A 623 -5.90 3.97 -15.16
N ALA A 624 -5.19 3.28 -14.26
CA ALA A 624 -5.62 1.97 -13.76
C ALA A 624 -6.95 2.02 -13.01
N LEU A 625 -7.17 3.07 -12.19
CA LEU A 625 -8.45 3.30 -11.51
C LEU A 625 -9.57 3.56 -12.52
N LEU A 626 -9.31 4.40 -13.52
CA LEU A 626 -10.26 4.75 -14.57
C LEU A 626 -10.70 3.54 -15.41
N ILE A 627 -9.75 2.69 -15.80
CA ILE A 627 -10.04 1.42 -16.49
C ILE A 627 -10.92 0.53 -15.61
N GLY A 628 -10.64 0.48 -14.31
CA GLY A 628 -11.44 -0.28 -13.35
C GLY A 628 -12.88 0.21 -13.26
N GLU A 629 -13.08 1.52 -13.12
CA GLU A 629 -14.42 2.13 -13.10
C GLU A 629 -15.16 1.86 -14.42
N LYS A 630 -14.47 1.97 -15.57
CA LYS A 630 -15.07 1.70 -16.88
C LYS A 630 -15.44 0.23 -17.06
N CYS A 631 -14.57 -0.70 -16.67
CA CYS A 631 -14.85 -2.13 -16.73
C CYS A 631 -16.04 -2.53 -15.83
N ALA A 632 -16.17 -1.93 -14.64
CA ALA A 632 -17.30 -2.17 -13.77
C ALA A 632 -18.63 -1.77 -14.44
N VAL A 633 -18.68 -0.56 -15.03
CA VAL A 633 -19.86 -0.08 -15.77
C VAL A 633 -20.19 -0.99 -16.96
N LEU A 634 -19.20 -1.31 -17.81
CA LEU A 634 -19.40 -2.18 -18.97
C LEU A 634 -19.93 -3.57 -18.56
N THR A 635 -19.39 -4.13 -17.48
CA THR A 635 -19.83 -5.44 -16.98
C THR A 635 -21.25 -5.37 -16.43
N ALA A 636 -21.62 -4.32 -15.71
CA ALA A 636 -22.98 -4.17 -15.18
C ALA A 636 -24.02 -4.00 -16.28
N GLU A 637 -23.71 -3.21 -17.31
CA GLU A 637 -24.54 -3.12 -18.52
C GLU A 637 -24.72 -4.48 -19.19
N ASP A 638 -23.62 -5.26 -19.33
CA ASP A 638 -23.66 -6.61 -19.92
C ASP A 638 -24.52 -7.58 -19.07
N LEU A 639 -24.64 -7.33 -17.77
CA LEU A 639 -25.50 -8.08 -16.84
C LEU A 639 -26.94 -7.56 -16.78
N GLY A 640 -27.27 -6.49 -17.51
CA GLY A 640 -28.61 -5.92 -17.61
C GLY A 640 -28.95 -4.82 -16.60
N TYR A 641 -27.98 -4.30 -15.86
CA TYR A 641 -28.16 -3.17 -14.94
C TYR A 641 -28.04 -1.83 -15.68
N SER A 642 -28.71 -0.79 -15.18
CA SER A 642 -28.70 0.55 -15.80
C SER A 642 -29.06 1.67 -14.81
N GLY A 643 -28.93 2.93 -15.23
CA GLY A 643 -29.30 4.08 -14.40
C GLY A 643 -28.50 4.13 -13.10
N LYS A 644 -29.20 4.34 -11.97
CA LYS A 644 -28.58 4.45 -10.63
C LYS A 644 -27.84 3.20 -10.16
N ASP A 645 -28.15 2.03 -10.71
CA ASP A 645 -27.46 0.79 -10.35
C ASP A 645 -25.97 0.86 -10.73
N LEU A 646 -25.64 1.67 -11.74
CA LEU A 646 -24.27 1.90 -12.21
C LEU A 646 -23.45 2.81 -11.28
N ASP A 647 -24.05 3.38 -10.24
CA ASP A 647 -23.34 4.17 -9.23
C ASP A 647 -22.38 3.28 -8.44
N MET A 648 -22.82 2.06 -8.07
CA MET A 648 -22.00 1.05 -7.38
C MET A 648 -21.20 1.64 -6.21
N LYS A 649 -21.85 2.49 -5.40
CA LYS A 649 -21.18 3.24 -4.34
C LYS A 649 -20.60 2.24 -3.33
N VAL A 650 -19.31 2.34 -3.07
CA VAL A 650 -18.63 1.53 -2.05
C VAL A 650 -18.72 2.25 -0.70
N PRO A 651 -18.76 1.52 0.43
CA PRO A 651 -18.63 2.13 1.75
C PRO A 651 -17.31 2.89 1.92
N THR A 652 -17.23 3.80 2.89
CA THR A 652 -15.95 4.39 3.28
C THR A 652 -15.23 3.43 4.22
N TYR A 653 -13.93 3.21 3.98
CA TYR A 653 -13.11 2.47 4.94
C TYR A 653 -12.71 3.37 6.12
N HIS A 654 -13.04 2.95 7.34
CA HIS A 654 -12.65 3.64 8.57
C HIS A 654 -11.41 2.99 9.14
N ALA A 655 -10.27 3.66 8.94
CA ALA A 655 -9.02 3.20 9.52
C ALA A 655 -9.09 3.32 11.06
N PRO A 656 -8.63 2.31 11.81
CA PRO A 656 -8.45 2.46 13.25
C PRO A 656 -7.41 3.54 13.55
N VAL A 657 -7.66 4.31 14.60
CA VAL A 657 -6.75 5.33 15.14
C VAL A 657 -5.83 4.66 16.16
N GLU A 658 -4.53 4.73 15.95
CA GLU A 658 -3.53 4.23 16.90
C GLU A 658 -3.13 5.35 17.88
N GLY A 659 -2.80 5.02 19.13
CA GLY A 659 -2.50 6.01 20.18
C GLY A 659 -1.77 5.42 21.38
N TRP A 660 -1.56 6.23 22.41
CA TRP A 660 -0.89 5.83 23.66
C TRP A 660 -1.53 6.49 24.88
N VAL A 661 -1.74 5.72 25.94
CA VAL A 661 -2.11 6.21 27.28
C VAL A 661 -0.91 6.00 28.21
N THR A 662 -0.65 6.95 29.09
CA THR A 662 0.43 6.82 30.09
C THR A 662 -0.16 6.29 31.38
N ALA A 663 0.30 5.11 31.82
CA ALA A 663 -0.05 4.53 33.10
C ALA A 663 0.53 5.36 34.26
N ASP A 664 0.04 5.09 35.47
CA ASP A 664 0.44 5.79 36.70
C ASP A 664 1.95 5.71 37.00
N ASP A 665 2.60 4.60 36.61
CA ASP A 665 4.03 4.35 36.76
C ASP A 665 4.87 4.89 35.59
N GLY A 666 4.25 5.60 34.64
CA GLY A 666 4.90 6.19 33.49
C GLY A 666 5.01 5.25 32.27
N LEU A 667 4.56 3.99 32.36
CA LEU A 667 4.52 3.07 31.22
C LEU A 667 3.59 3.61 30.13
N LYS A 668 4.00 3.51 28.87
CA LYS A 668 3.15 3.84 27.72
C LYS A 668 2.39 2.60 27.27
N LEU A 669 1.06 2.63 27.43
CA LEU A 669 0.15 1.60 26.97
C LEU A 669 -0.33 1.95 25.56
N TYR A 670 -0.10 1.06 24.60
CA TYR A 670 -0.55 1.25 23.22
C TYR A 670 -2.07 1.11 23.13
N THR A 671 -2.72 1.98 22.37
CA THR A 671 -4.18 1.97 22.18
C THR A 671 -4.54 1.93 20.70
N LYS A 672 -5.68 1.33 20.40
CA LYS A 672 -6.27 1.29 19.05
C LYS A 672 -7.76 1.57 19.16
N THR A 673 -8.23 2.58 18.46
CA THR A 673 -9.59 3.09 18.55
C THR A 673 -10.28 2.99 17.19
N TRP A 674 -11.45 2.37 17.15
CA TRP A 674 -12.31 2.33 15.98
C TRP A 674 -13.46 3.29 16.20
N LYS A 675 -13.65 4.25 15.30
CA LYS A 675 -14.73 5.24 15.40
C LYS A 675 -15.80 4.98 14.33
N PRO A 676 -17.10 5.08 14.66
CA PRO A 676 -18.18 4.98 13.68
C PRO A 676 -18.29 6.25 12.81
N GLU A 677 -18.98 6.15 11.65
CA GLU A 677 -19.29 7.30 10.77
C GLU A 677 -20.29 8.27 11.36
N GLU A 678 -21.29 7.73 12.05
CA GLU A 678 -22.41 8.48 12.61
C GLU A 678 -22.08 8.98 14.01
N GLU A 679 -23.00 9.74 14.60
CA GLU A 679 -22.90 10.16 15.99
C GLU A 679 -22.72 8.94 16.90
N THR A 680 -21.69 8.99 17.74
CA THR A 680 -21.33 7.86 18.61
C THR A 680 -22.41 7.67 19.68
N LEU A 681 -23.12 6.54 19.63
CA LEU A 681 -24.17 6.22 20.61
C LEU A 681 -23.60 5.68 21.94
N ALA A 682 -22.43 5.07 21.90
CA ALA A 682 -21.77 4.47 23.06
C ALA A 682 -20.26 4.29 22.81
N LYS A 683 -19.49 4.20 23.90
CA LYS A 683 -18.09 3.79 23.88
C LYS A 683 -17.93 2.42 24.52
N LEU A 684 -17.03 1.60 23.97
CA LEU A 684 -16.66 0.30 24.50
C LEU A 684 -15.15 0.23 24.73
N ILE A 685 -14.71 0.13 25.99
CA ILE A 685 -13.32 -0.26 26.29
C ILE A 685 -13.23 -1.78 26.17
N PHE A 686 -12.40 -2.24 25.23
CA PHE A 686 -12.17 -3.66 24.99
C PHE A 686 -10.82 -4.09 25.56
N VAL A 687 -10.84 -4.95 26.58
CA VAL A 687 -9.66 -5.58 27.16
C VAL A 687 -9.47 -6.94 26.49
N HIS A 688 -8.55 -7.01 25.54
CA HIS A 688 -8.32 -8.25 24.80
C HIS A 688 -7.82 -9.37 25.74
N GLY A 689 -8.17 -10.62 25.41
CA GLY A 689 -7.39 -11.78 25.84
C GLY A 689 -6.08 -11.83 25.06
N HIS A 690 -5.23 -12.84 25.24
CA HIS A 690 -3.99 -12.92 24.43
C HIS A 690 -4.32 -12.82 22.91
N ASP A 691 -3.83 -11.75 22.24
CA ASP A 691 -3.85 -11.43 20.79
C ASP A 691 -5.19 -11.50 20.01
N HIS A 692 -6.06 -10.46 20.03
CA HIS A 692 -7.40 -10.44 19.36
C HIS A 692 -7.96 -9.04 18.91
N HIS A 693 -8.79 -8.94 17.83
CA HIS A 693 -9.45 -7.69 17.31
C HIS A 693 -10.79 -7.87 16.48
N SER A 694 -11.76 -6.92 16.56
CA SER A 694 -13.01 -6.83 15.72
C SER A 694 -13.55 -5.37 15.47
N GLU A 695 -14.40 -5.13 14.45
CA GLU A 695 -14.94 -3.82 13.98
C GLU A 695 -16.47 -3.62 14.26
N HIS A 696 -16.91 -2.46 14.83
CA HIS A 696 -18.31 -2.24 15.31
C HIS A 696 -18.91 -0.83 15.04
N LYS A 697 -20.24 -0.69 15.18
CA LYS A 697 -21.04 0.57 15.10
C LYS A 697 -20.87 1.53 16.30
N ILE A 698 -20.11 1.12 17.29
CA ILE A 698 -19.82 1.87 18.52
C ILE A 698 -18.33 2.22 18.52
N GLU A 699 -17.95 3.29 19.22
CA GLU A 699 -16.53 3.61 19.34
C GLU A 699 -15.87 2.54 20.22
N VAL A 700 -15.00 1.72 19.65
CA VAL A 700 -14.27 0.66 20.38
C VAL A 700 -12.88 1.17 20.70
N PHE A 701 -12.51 1.11 21.98
CA PHE A 701 -11.21 1.49 22.50
C PHE A 701 -10.48 0.25 23.01
N GLY A 702 -9.65 -0.35 22.17
CA GLY A 702 -8.75 -1.45 22.56
C GLY A 702 -7.39 -0.93 23.02
N PHE A 703 -6.70 -1.68 23.87
CA PHE A 703 -5.33 -1.36 24.27
C PHE A 703 -4.53 -2.61 24.62
N ASP A 704 -3.22 -2.55 24.39
CA ASP A 704 -2.30 -3.63 24.74
C ASP A 704 -2.00 -3.59 26.24
N LEU A 705 -2.26 -4.71 26.94
CA LEU A 705 -1.86 -4.86 28.34
C LEU A 705 -0.35 -4.72 28.51
N ARG A 706 0.10 -4.33 29.71
CA ARG A 706 1.53 -4.23 29.99
C ARG A 706 2.23 -5.55 29.71
N GLY A 707 3.39 -5.44 29.07
CA GLY A 707 4.20 -6.59 28.71
C GLY A 707 3.68 -7.42 27.54
N ASP A 708 2.57 -7.04 26.94
CA ASP A 708 2.06 -7.60 25.69
C ASP A 708 2.16 -6.57 24.55
N GLY A 709 2.07 -7.06 23.32
CA GLY A 709 1.89 -6.21 22.14
C GLY A 709 2.98 -5.15 21.95
N ARG A 710 2.53 -3.94 21.57
CA ARG A 710 3.35 -2.73 21.43
C ARG A 710 3.57 -2.00 22.76
N SER A 711 2.79 -2.32 23.80
CA SER A 711 3.08 -1.87 25.17
C SER A 711 4.40 -2.46 25.71
N ALA A 712 4.85 -3.59 25.16
CA ALA A 712 6.19 -4.16 25.41
C ALA A 712 7.24 -3.59 24.44
N SER A 713 7.66 -2.35 24.68
CA SER A 713 8.63 -1.62 23.85
C SER A 713 10.07 -2.19 23.84
N SER A 714 10.38 -3.14 24.74
CA SER A 714 11.70 -3.76 24.86
C SER A 714 11.60 -5.28 25.11
N PRO A 715 12.61 -6.08 24.72
CA PRO A 715 12.61 -7.53 24.97
C PRO A 715 12.40 -7.91 26.43
N GLU A 716 12.90 -7.12 27.37
CA GLU A 716 12.78 -7.35 28.81
C GLU A 716 11.34 -7.19 29.33
N GLN A 717 10.57 -6.32 28.66
CA GLN A 717 9.15 -6.07 28.95
C GLN A 717 8.23 -7.16 28.41
N ARG A 718 8.63 -7.93 27.40
CA ARG A 718 7.76 -8.97 26.80
C ARG A 718 7.42 -10.05 27.82
N GLY A 719 6.13 -10.31 28.01
CA GLY A 719 5.57 -11.19 29.04
C GLY A 719 5.66 -10.64 30.47
N ALA A 720 6.00 -9.36 30.66
CA ALA A 720 6.12 -8.66 31.95
C ALA A 720 4.80 -8.11 32.48
N VAL A 721 3.77 -8.96 32.51
CA VAL A 721 2.41 -8.52 32.85
C VAL A 721 2.27 -8.03 34.31
N GLY A 722 3.17 -8.47 35.20
CA GLY A 722 3.25 -8.00 36.58
C GLY A 722 2.12 -8.52 37.48
N SER A 723 1.89 -7.83 38.61
CA SER A 723 0.89 -8.22 39.59
C SER A 723 -0.54 -7.80 39.19
N THR A 724 -1.56 -8.42 39.80
CA THR A 724 -2.96 -8.04 39.56
C THR A 724 -3.22 -6.55 39.85
N ALA A 725 -2.58 -5.98 40.89
CA ALA A 725 -2.70 -4.56 41.19
C ALA A 725 -2.18 -3.66 40.05
N ARG A 726 -1.11 -4.08 39.35
CA ARG A 726 -0.57 -3.35 38.21
C ARG A 726 -1.51 -3.38 37.00
N ILE A 727 -2.06 -4.55 36.67
CA ILE A 727 -3.05 -4.66 35.60
C ILE A 727 -4.28 -3.79 35.89
N MET A 728 -4.76 -3.76 37.14
CA MET A 728 -5.90 -2.91 37.52
C MET A 728 -5.56 -1.41 37.42
N ALA A 729 -4.34 -1.00 37.78
CA ALA A 729 -3.88 0.39 37.63
C ALA A 729 -3.77 0.81 36.15
N ASP A 730 -3.36 -0.11 35.27
CA ASP A 730 -3.37 0.14 33.82
C ASP A 730 -4.79 0.35 33.30
N ILE A 731 -5.71 -0.56 33.64
CA ILE A 731 -7.14 -0.46 33.27
C ILE A 731 -7.72 0.85 33.80
N GLN A 732 -7.41 1.21 35.05
CA GLN A 732 -7.82 2.49 35.63
C GLN A 732 -7.31 3.69 34.81
N SER A 733 -6.07 3.65 34.33
CA SER A 733 -5.50 4.71 33.49
C SER A 733 -6.22 4.81 32.14
N ILE A 734 -6.60 3.67 31.56
CA ILE A 734 -7.38 3.59 30.32
C ILE A 734 -8.81 4.13 30.51
N VAL A 735 -9.48 3.74 31.59
CA VAL A 735 -10.82 4.22 31.93
C VAL A 735 -10.77 5.73 32.17
N ALA A 736 -9.78 6.23 32.91
CA ALA A 736 -9.59 7.66 33.13
C ALA A 736 -9.38 8.43 31.82
N ALA A 737 -8.63 7.90 30.86
CA ALA A 737 -8.43 8.52 29.55
C ALA A 737 -9.73 8.63 28.72
N ASN A 738 -10.76 7.86 29.06
CA ASN A 738 -12.06 7.85 28.41
C ASN A 738 -13.18 8.52 29.23
N LEU A 739 -12.84 9.11 30.38
CA LEU A 739 -13.76 9.82 31.26
C LEU A 739 -13.40 11.31 31.42
N PRO A 740 -14.39 12.20 31.67
CA PRO A 740 -15.83 11.92 31.61
C PRO A 740 -16.28 11.66 30.17
N SER A 741 -17.20 10.70 29.98
CA SER A 741 -17.74 10.40 28.66
C SER A 741 -19.06 11.13 28.43
N THR A 742 -19.23 11.73 27.25
CA THR A 742 -20.49 12.39 26.84
C THR A 742 -21.58 11.39 26.43
N VAL A 743 -21.20 10.13 26.21
CA VAL A 743 -22.07 9.02 25.82
C VAL A 743 -21.83 7.84 26.77
N PRO A 744 -22.78 6.91 26.93
CA PRO A 744 -22.62 5.76 27.82
C PRO A 744 -21.35 4.94 27.52
N LEU A 745 -20.59 4.62 28.56
CA LEU A 745 -19.34 3.86 28.49
C LEU A 745 -19.58 2.42 28.96
N PHE A 746 -19.12 1.45 28.18
CA PHE A 746 -19.17 0.02 28.48
C PHE A 746 -17.76 -0.57 28.53
N MET A 747 -17.60 -1.70 29.21
CA MET A 747 -16.35 -2.46 29.21
C MET A 747 -16.61 -3.90 28.80
N MET A 748 -15.76 -4.45 27.95
CA MET A 748 -15.82 -5.85 27.54
C MET A 748 -14.43 -6.48 27.59
N GLY A 749 -14.35 -7.73 28.01
CA GLY A 749 -13.11 -8.48 27.97
C GLY A 749 -13.26 -9.86 27.36
N HIS A 750 -12.25 -10.30 26.62
CA HIS A 750 -12.18 -11.65 26.07
C HIS A 750 -11.22 -12.52 26.89
N SER A 751 -11.58 -13.77 27.20
CA SER A 751 -10.66 -14.73 27.83
C SER A 751 -10.03 -14.19 29.14
N MET A 752 -8.70 -14.15 29.24
CA MET A 752 -7.97 -13.53 30.36
C MET A 752 -8.33 -12.05 30.56
N GLY A 753 -8.61 -11.32 29.47
CA GLY A 753 -9.11 -9.94 29.52
C GLY A 753 -10.51 -9.86 30.13
N GLY A 754 -11.38 -10.86 29.89
CA GLY A 754 -12.67 -10.99 30.55
C GLY A 754 -12.55 -11.13 32.07
N CYS A 755 -11.62 -11.97 32.52
CA CYS A 755 -11.27 -12.09 33.93
C CYS A 755 -10.75 -10.75 34.51
N ALA A 756 -9.95 -9.99 33.76
CA ALA A 756 -9.49 -8.67 34.18
C ALA A 756 -10.64 -7.64 34.28
N VAL A 757 -11.57 -7.63 33.32
CA VAL A 757 -12.74 -6.74 33.30
C VAL A 757 -13.66 -7.01 34.50
N PHE A 758 -13.99 -8.26 34.79
CA PHE A 758 -14.82 -8.58 35.95
C PHE A 758 -14.10 -8.36 37.29
N THR A 759 -12.78 -8.53 37.33
CA THR A 759 -12.00 -8.13 38.51
C THR A 759 -12.08 -6.62 38.71
N TYR A 760 -11.93 -5.84 37.64
CA TYR A 760 -12.05 -4.38 37.69
C TYR A 760 -13.45 -3.94 38.12
N ALA A 761 -14.51 -4.61 37.65
CA ALA A 761 -15.88 -4.36 38.10
C ALA A 761 -16.03 -4.54 39.62
N CYS A 762 -15.38 -5.55 40.21
CA CYS A 762 -15.40 -5.81 41.64
C CYS A 762 -14.53 -4.83 42.45
N THR A 763 -13.31 -4.54 41.97
CA THR A 763 -12.24 -3.93 42.78
C THR A 763 -11.79 -2.53 42.34
N GLY A 764 -12.29 -2.02 41.21
CA GLY A 764 -11.91 -0.71 40.67
C GLY A 764 -12.40 0.46 41.53
N PRO A 765 -11.88 1.69 41.31
CA PRO A 765 -12.34 2.89 41.99
C PRO A 765 -13.84 3.10 41.78
N ARG A 766 -14.59 3.32 42.87
CA ARG A 766 -16.07 3.36 42.83
C ARG A 766 -16.62 4.48 41.94
N ASP A 767 -15.94 5.62 41.90
CA ASP A 767 -16.27 6.77 41.06
C ASP A 767 -16.13 6.48 39.55
N GLN A 768 -15.18 5.62 39.18
CA GLN A 768 -15.02 5.18 37.78
C GLN A 768 -15.99 4.04 37.44
N VAL A 769 -16.14 3.05 38.33
CA VAL A 769 -17.06 1.92 38.15
C VAL A 769 -18.50 2.42 37.99
N ALA A 770 -18.91 3.41 38.77
CA ALA A 770 -20.25 4.01 38.67
C ALA A 770 -20.52 4.74 37.33
N GLN A 771 -19.48 5.10 36.58
CA GLN A 771 -19.59 5.73 35.26
C GLN A 771 -19.60 4.71 34.10
N ILE A 772 -19.42 3.43 34.39
CA ILE A 772 -19.49 2.35 33.41
C ILE A 772 -20.89 1.73 33.45
N ARG A 773 -21.60 1.81 32.33
CA ARG A 773 -23.01 1.42 32.19
C ARG A 773 -23.22 -0.10 32.23
N GLY A 774 -22.25 -0.86 31.75
CA GLY A 774 -22.31 -2.32 31.73
C GLY A 774 -20.95 -2.98 31.51
N PHE A 775 -20.79 -4.18 32.07
CA PHE A 775 -19.58 -5.00 31.97
C PHE A 775 -19.89 -6.30 31.21
N MET A 776 -19.05 -6.63 30.24
CA MET A 776 -19.28 -7.74 29.32
C MET A 776 -18.10 -8.70 29.29
N GLY A 777 -18.37 -9.98 29.04
CA GLY A 777 -17.36 -11.02 28.89
C GLY A 777 -17.60 -11.88 27.66
N GLU A 778 -16.56 -12.13 26.88
CA GLU A 778 -16.55 -13.17 25.84
C GLU A 778 -15.64 -14.30 26.27
N GLY A 779 -16.21 -15.49 26.49
CA GLY A 779 -15.43 -16.63 26.95
C GLY A 779 -14.52 -16.32 28.15
N PRO A 780 -15.00 -15.61 29.20
CA PRO A 780 -14.11 -15.14 30.27
C PRO A 780 -13.44 -16.33 30.99
N ASP A 781 -12.14 -16.24 31.22
CA ASP A 781 -11.39 -17.32 31.86
C ASP A 781 -11.68 -17.36 33.37
N PHE A 782 -12.69 -18.13 33.74
CA PHE A 782 -13.03 -18.49 35.12
C PHE A 782 -12.50 -19.89 35.50
N GLY A 783 -11.73 -20.54 34.63
CA GLY A 783 -11.19 -21.86 34.84
C GLY A 783 -11.01 -22.65 33.55
N LEU A 784 -10.27 -23.76 33.65
CA LEU A 784 -9.96 -24.64 32.53
C LEU A 784 -10.98 -25.81 32.42
N PRO A 785 -11.32 -26.27 31.20
CA PRO A 785 -12.17 -27.45 30.97
C PRO A 785 -11.73 -28.71 31.73
N LEU A 786 -12.71 -29.52 32.16
CA LEU A 786 -12.49 -30.79 32.88
C LEU A 786 -11.57 -31.79 32.13
N ASP A 787 -11.46 -31.62 30.81
CA ASP A 787 -10.81 -32.52 29.86
C ASP A 787 -9.48 -31.95 29.33
N ALA A 788 -9.10 -30.73 29.74
CA ALA A 788 -7.90 -30.07 29.25
C ALA A 788 -6.63 -30.81 29.75
N PRO A 789 -5.58 -30.97 28.91
CA PRO A 789 -4.28 -31.56 29.31
C PRO A 789 -3.56 -30.82 30.46
N THR A 790 -4.15 -29.75 30.98
CA THR A 790 -3.59 -28.76 31.91
C THR A 790 -4.34 -28.68 33.24
N ARG A 791 -4.94 -29.78 33.72
CA ARG A 791 -5.34 -29.90 35.13
C ARG A 791 -4.12 -29.73 36.05
N PRO A 792 -4.26 -29.12 37.25
CA PRO A 792 -3.15 -28.82 38.13
C PRO A 792 -2.44 -30.11 38.58
N SER A 793 -1.27 -30.36 38.00
CA SER A 793 -0.30 -31.36 38.40
C SER A 793 0.78 -30.70 39.29
N PRO A 794 1.87 -31.38 39.71
CA PRO A 794 2.98 -30.82 40.52
C PRO A 794 3.53 -29.47 40.05
N LEU A 795 3.25 -29.07 38.81
CA LEU A 795 3.59 -27.79 38.18
C LEU A 795 3.12 -26.56 38.97
N THR A 796 1.91 -26.53 39.54
CA THR A 796 1.42 -25.34 40.27
C THR A 796 2.15 -25.13 41.61
N VAL A 797 2.53 -26.23 42.28
CA VAL A 797 3.34 -26.19 43.51
C VAL A 797 4.77 -25.79 43.18
N PHE A 798 5.34 -26.35 42.11
CA PHE A 798 6.65 -25.97 41.57
C PHE A 798 6.70 -24.49 41.18
N LEU A 799 5.70 -23.99 40.45
CA LEU A 799 5.60 -22.58 40.06
C LEU A 799 5.47 -21.65 41.26
N LYS A 800 4.77 -22.04 42.33
CA LYS A 800 4.71 -21.25 43.58
C LYS A 800 6.09 -21.11 44.24
N VAL A 801 6.89 -22.19 44.26
CA VAL A 801 8.25 -22.17 44.81
C VAL A 801 9.18 -21.33 43.92
N VAL A 802 9.13 -21.55 42.59
CA VAL A 802 9.93 -20.78 41.63
C VAL A 802 9.55 -19.31 41.63
N GLY A 803 8.26 -18.97 41.72
CA GLY A 803 7.77 -17.59 41.74
C GLY A 803 8.19 -16.81 42.98
N TYR A 804 8.44 -17.49 44.11
CA TYR A 804 8.98 -16.85 45.31
C TYR A 804 10.46 -16.48 45.15
N ILE A 805 11.23 -17.25 44.37
CA ILE A 805 12.68 -17.09 44.22
C ILE A 805 13.04 -16.27 42.96
N TYR A 806 12.29 -16.46 41.87
CA TYR A 806 12.51 -15.87 40.55
C TYR A 806 11.17 -15.41 39.90
N PRO A 807 10.49 -14.39 40.46
CA PRO A 807 9.18 -13.91 39.96
C PRO A 807 9.21 -13.41 38.51
N SER A 808 10.34 -12.84 38.07
CA SER A 808 10.55 -12.31 36.73
C SER A 808 10.93 -13.35 35.68
N LEU A 809 11.11 -14.63 36.06
CA LEU A 809 11.44 -15.70 35.12
C LEU A 809 10.35 -15.81 34.04
N ARG A 810 10.76 -15.77 32.78
CA ARG A 810 9.85 -15.92 31.63
C ARG A 810 9.70 -17.38 31.24
N MET A 811 8.46 -17.78 30.99
CA MET A 811 8.13 -19.10 30.46
C MET A 811 7.37 -18.94 29.15
N SER A 812 7.65 -19.82 28.19
CA SER A 812 6.88 -19.88 26.97
C SER A 812 5.59 -20.66 27.20
N VAL A 813 4.44 -20.04 26.92
CA VAL A 813 3.10 -20.61 27.07
C VAL A 813 2.33 -20.34 25.76
N PRO A 814 2.65 -21.03 24.66
CA PRO A 814 1.98 -20.83 23.38
C PRO A 814 0.53 -21.35 23.44
N LEU A 815 -0.42 -20.57 22.90
CA LEU A 815 -1.77 -21.06 22.63
C LEU A 815 -1.81 -21.78 21.29
N THR A 816 -2.58 -22.86 21.22
CA THR A 816 -2.78 -23.58 19.95
C THR A 816 -3.91 -22.91 19.18
N PRO A 817 -3.67 -22.30 18.00
CA PRO A 817 -4.67 -21.52 17.28
C PRO A 817 -5.93 -22.33 16.93
N SER A 818 -5.75 -23.60 16.61
CA SER A 818 -6.83 -24.56 16.33
C SER A 818 -7.63 -24.98 17.57
N LEU A 819 -7.45 -24.32 18.71
CA LEU A 819 -8.34 -24.41 19.87
C LEU A 819 -9.11 -23.10 20.10
N LEU A 820 -8.70 -22.00 19.46
CA LEU A 820 -9.27 -20.68 19.61
C LEU A 820 -10.48 -20.49 18.67
N THR A 821 -10.30 -20.79 17.39
CA THR A 821 -11.30 -20.55 16.34
C THR A 821 -11.23 -21.60 15.24
N ARG A 822 -12.33 -21.78 14.50
CA ARG A 822 -12.41 -22.62 13.29
C ARG A 822 -12.00 -21.88 12.02
N ASP A 823 -11.76 -20.57 12.08
CA ASP A 823 -11.34 -19.80 10.90
C ASP A 823 -9.83 -19.94 10.66
N ASP A 824 -9.45 -20.66 9.61
CA ASP A 824 -8.05 -20.90 9.22
C ASP A 824 -7.28 -19.59 8.97
N GLU A 825 -7.93 -18.55 8.47
CA GLU A 825 -7.28 -17.25 8.24
C GLU A 825 -7.02 -16.53 9.57
N ALA A 826 -7.96 -16.60 10.52
CA ALA A 826 -7.76 -16.04 11.86
C ALA A 826 -6.67 -16.81 12.63
N GLN A 827 -6.62 -18.14 12.49
CA GLN A 827 -5.53 -18.96 13.03
C GLN A 827 -4.18 -18.56 12.45
N LYS A 828 -4.11 -18.35 11.13
CA LYS A 828 -2.88 -17.94 10.47
C LYS A 828 -2.45 -16.54 10.89
N GLN A 829 -3.39 -15.60 11.00
CA GLN A 829 -3.12 -14.24 11.49
C GLN A 829 -2.53 -14.26 12.91
N TYR A 830 -3.05 -15.11 13.80
CA TYR A 830 -2.49 -15.29 15.13
C TYR A 830 -1.03 -15.81 15.08
N VAL A 831 -0.74 -16.79 14.22
CA VAL A 831 0.62 -17.37 14.08
C VAL A 831 1.59 -16.38 13.46
N ASP A 832 1.14 -15.58 12.49
CA ASP A 832 1.97 -14.64 11.75
C ASP A 832 2.12 -13.29 12.49
N ASP A 833 1.48 -13.10 13.65
CA ASP A 833 1.56 -11.85 14.42
C ASP A 833 2.94 -11.68 15.08
N PRO A 834 3.77 -10.71 14.63
CA PRO A 834 5.10 -10.49 15.19
C PRO A 834 5.08 -9.99 16.66
N PHE A 835 3.92 -9.60 17.18
CA PHE A 835 3.74 -9.18 18.57
C PHE A 835 3.29 -10.32 19.50
N SER A 836 2.86 -11.47 18.96
CA SER A 836 2.60 -12.67 19.74
C SER A 836 3.92 -13.35 20.13
N HIS A 837 4.43 -13.06 21.33
CA HIS A 837 5.71 -13.62 21.81
C HIS A 837 5.56 -14.91 22.63
N HIS A 838 4.34 -15.29 22.99
CA HIS A 838 4.04 -16.49 23.80
C HIS A 838 4.80 -16.54 25.14
N LEU A 839 5.19 -15.39 25.71
CA LEU A 839 5.97 -15.33 26.96
C LEU A 839 5.09 -14.83 28.09
N PHE A 840 5.26 -15.40 29.28
CA PHE A 840 4.62 -14.96 30.52
C PHE A 840 5.62 -15.02 31.69
N SER A 841 5.60 -14.05 32.61
CA SER A 841 6.32 -14.23 33.90
C SER A 841 5.67 -15.30 34.74
N VAL A 842 6.47 -16.01 35.53
CA VAL A 842 5.97 -16.84 36.64
C VAL A 842 5.09 -16.02 37.59
N GLU A 843 5.48 -14.78 37.94
CA GLU A 843 4.63 -13.87 38.70
C GLU A 843 3.28 -13.61 38.01
N GLY A 844 3.28 -13.35 36.70
CA GLY A 844 2.05 -13.10 35.94
C GLY A 844 1.11 -14.31 35.96
N ILE A 845 1.65 -15.53 35.76
CA ILE A 845 0.88 -16.78 35.79
C ILE A 845 0.24 -16.99 37.16
N LEU A 846 1.00 -16.80 38.25
CA LEU A 846 0.49 -16.99 39.61
C LEU A 846 -0.60 -15.96 39.96
N ASN A 847 -0.39 -14.69 39.61
CA ASN A 847 -1.36 -13.62 39.84
C ASN A 847 -2.63 -13.81 38.99
N PHE A 848 -2.50 -14.37 37.79
CA PHE A 848 -3.65 -14.76 36.98
C PHE A 848 -4.50 -15.82 37.69
N PHE A 849 -3.92 -16.94 38.13
CA PHE A 849 -4.67 -17.97 38.85
C PHE A 849 -5.27 -17.46 40.17
N ASP A 850 -4.55 -16.60 40.90
CA ASP A 850 -5.08 -15.97 42.12
C ASP A 850 -6.32 -15.11 41.82
N ARG A 851 -6.28 -14.34 40.72
CA ARG A 851 -7.40 -13.51 40.26
C ARG A 851 -8.63 -14.34 39.90
N VAL A 852 -8.44 -15.41 39.11
CA VAL A 852 -9.51 -16.36 38.77
C VAL A 852 -10.13 -16.97 40.02
N ASN A 853 -9.29 -17.47 40.94
CA ASN A 853 -9.78 -18.06 42.19
C ASN A 853 -10.58 -17.07 43.03
N LYS A 854 -10.13 -15.81 43.15
CA LYS A 854 -10.85 -14.78 43.91
C LYS A 854 -12.21 -14.44 43.32
N LEU A 855 -12.32 -14.39 41.99
CA LEU A 855 -13.59 -14.16 41.29
C LEU A 855 -14.56 -15.32 41.50
N VAL A 856 -14.13 -16.55 41.20
CA VAL A 856 -15.01 -17.74 41.20
C VAL A 856 -15.39 -18.20 42.60
N SER A 857 -14.53 -17.95 43.61
CA SER A 857 -14.87 -18.19 45.02
C SER A 857 -15.64 -17.04 45.67
N HIS A 858 -16.03 -16.00 44.91
CA HIS A 858 -16.73 -14.82 45.39
C HIS A 858 -16.02 -14.10 46.56
N GLN A 859 -14.69 -14.20 46.63
CA GLN A 859 -13.87 -13.43 47.59
C GLN A 859 -13.86 -11.94 47.26
N VAL A 860 -14.07 -11.61 45.99
CA VAL A 860 -14.38 -10.27 45.52
C VAL A 860 -15.80 -10.28 44.96
N LYS A 861 -16.62 -9.31 45.37
CA LYS A 861 -18.03 -9.23 44.98
C LYS A 861 -18.30 -7.99 44.15
N LEU A 862 -19.29 -8.11 43.26
CA LEU A 862 -19.79 -7.00 42.48
C LEU A 862 -20.41 -5.96 43.43
N PRO A 863 -20.00 -4.69 43.34
CA PRO A 863 -20.54 -3.63 44.17
C PRO A 863 -21.90 -3.18 43.66
N THR A 864 -22.61 -2.39 44.47
CA THR A 864 -23.93 -1.82 44.13
C THR A 864 -23.91 -0.89 42.91
N GLU A 865 -22.74 -0.36 42.57
CA GLU A 865 -22.50 0.54 41.44
C GLU A 865 -22.47 -0.18 40.10
N VAL A 866 -22.28 -1.51 40.08
CA VAL A 866 -22.38 -2.31 38.85
C VAL A 866 -23.85 -2.59 38.58
N ASN A 867 -24.36 -2.09 37.46
CA ASN A 867 -25.78 -2.19 37.13
C ASN A 867 -26.11 -3.36 36.21
N SER A 868 -25.22 -3.65 35.24
CA SER A 868 -25.53 -4.57 34.14
C SER A 868 -24.34 -5.48 33.81
N ILE A 869 -24.58 -6.79 33.65
CA ILE A 869 -23.57 -7.75 33.18
C ILE A 869 -24.08 -8.57 31.99
N TRP A 870 -23.19 -8.83 31.03
CA TRP A 870 -23.44 -9.76 29.93
C TRP A 870 -22.28 -10.73 29.74
N ILE A 871 -22.56 -12.00 29.47
CA ILE A 871 -21.54 -12.98 29.10
C ILE A 871 -21.99 -13.76 27.87
N GLY A 872 -21.16 -13.75 26.83
CA GLY A 872 -21.27 -14.64 25.67
C GLY A 872 -20.25 -15.76 25.77
N HIS A 873 -20.69 -17.02 25.62
CA HIS A 873 -19.80 -18.18 25.76
C HIS A 873 -20.13 -19.31 24.78
N GLY A 874 -19.08 -19.89 24.18
CA GLY A 874 -19.19 -21.01 23.26
C GLY A 874 -19.32 -22.35 23.99
N THR A 875 -20.36 -23.11 23.71
CA THR A 875 -20.63 -24.40 24.37
C THR A 875 -19.59 -25.50 24.08
N LYS A 876 -18.69 -25.27 23.10
CA LYS A 876 -17.56 -26.15 22.75
C LYS A 876 -16.21 -25.45 22.89
N ASP A 877 -16.14 -24.39 23.69
CA ASP A 877 -14.88 -23.75 24.07
C ASP A 877 -13.91 -24.78 24.68
N LYS A 878 -12.69 -24.82 24.15
CA LYS A 878 -11.61 -25.72 24.59
C LYS A 878 -10.55 -25.03 25.44
N CYS A 879 -10.65 -23.71 25.58
CA CYS A 879 -9.72 -22.87 26.31
C CYS A 879 -10.27 -22.50 27.68
N THR A 880 -11.56 -22.16 27.79
CA THR A 880 -12.20 -21.78 29.06
C THR A 880 -13.43 -22.62 29.40
N GLU A 881 -13.75 -22.71 30.68
CA GLU A 881 -14.87 -23.51 31.18
C GLU A 881 -16.21 -22.74 31.13
N TYR A 882 -17.05 -23.10 30.16
CA TYR A 882 -18.42 -22.60 29.94
C TYR A 882 -19.36 -22.64 31.15
N THR A 883 -19.47 -23.79 31.82
CA THR A 883 -20.31 -23.99 33.01
C THR A 883 -19.89 -23.13 34.19
N LEU A 884 -18.58 -22.85 34.34
CA LEU A 884 -18.10 -21.93 35.38
C LEU A 884 -18.50 -20.49 35.07
N SER A 885 -18.40 -20.04 33.82
CA SER A 885 -18.91 -18.74 33.38
C SER A 885 -20.39 -18.58 33.67
N LYS A 886 -21.20 -19.59 33.35
CA LYS A 886 -22.63 -19.58 33.59
C LYS A 886 -22.97 -19.55 35.07
N LYS A 887 -22.35 -20.45 35.84
CA LYS A 887 -22.55 -20.56 37.29
C LYS A 887 -22.18 -19.26 38.01
N TRP A 888 -21.05 -18.65 37.65
CA TRP A 888 -20.61 -17.40 38.28
C TRP A 888 -21.62 -16.26 38.09
N LEU A 889 -22.22 -16.15 36.90
CA LEU A 889 -23.24 -15.14 36.63
C LEU A 889 -24.55 -15.44 37.36
N GLU A 890 -25.01 -16.70 37.35
CA GLU A 890 -26.22 -17.15 38.05
C GLU A 890 -26.14 -16.97 39.57
N GLU A 891 -24.93 -17.02 40.15
CA GLU A 891 -24.68 -16.78 41.57
C GLU A 891 -24.58 -15.27 41.92
N SER A 892 -24.72 -14.36 40.94
CA SER A 892 -24.70 -12.92 41.18
C SER A 892 -26.08 -12.36 41.55
N ASP A 893 -26.13 -11.42 42.51
CA ASP A 893 -27.37 -10.78 42.97
C ASP A 893 -27.80 -9.57 42.07
N LEU A 894 -27.34 -9.51 40.81
CA LEU A 894 -27.63 -8.41 39.90
C LEU A 894 -29.02 -8.50 39.27
N GLN A 895 -29.68 -7.35 39.09
CA GLN A 895 -31.02 -7.31 38.47
C GLN A 895 -30.98 -7.40 36.94
N ASP A 896 -29.97 -6.82 36.30
CA ASP A 896 -29.81 -6.82 34.84
C ASP A 896 -28.58 -7.66 34.46
N MET A 897 -28.81 -8.95 34.23
CA MET A 897 -27.78 -9.91 33.84
C MET A 897 -28.25 -10.83 32.72
N GLU A 898 -27.36 -11.14 31.78
CA GLU A 898 -27.66 -11.94 30.61
C GLU A 898 -26.51 -12.89 30.25
N PHE A 899 -26.83 -14.17 30.09
CA PHE A 899 -25.91 -15.19 29.58
C PHE A 899 -26.35 -15.64 28.18
N ARG A 900 -25.48 -15.48 27.18
CA ARG A 900 -25.71 -15.91 25.81
C ARG A 900 -24.84 -17.10 25.44
N GLU A 901 -25.50 -18.16 24.99
CA GLU A 901 -24.88 -19.41 24.62
C GLU A 901 -24.78 -19.52 23.10
N TYR A 902 -23.59 -19.80 22.60
CA TYR A 902 -23.35 -20.05 21.18
C TYR A 902 -23.13 -21.55 20.97
N GLU A 903 -24.18 -22.25 20.53
CA GLU A 903 -24.19 -23.70 20.37
C GLU A 903 -23.13 -24.15 19.35
N GLY A 904 -22.27 -25.10 19.73
CA GLY A 904 -21.18 -25.59 18.89
C GLY A 904 -20.00 -24.63 18.66
N ALA A 905 -20.07 -23.40 19.19
CA ALA A 905 -19.03 -22.38 19.03
C ALA A 905 -17.80 -22.62 19.91
N TRP A 906 -16.66 -22.12 19.46
CA TRP A 906 -15.36 -22.27 20.12
C TRP A 906 -15.02 -21.04 20.99
N HIS A 907 -13.76 -20.86 21.37
CA HIS A 907 -13.33 -19.86 22.34
C HIS A 907 -13.53 -18.41 21.85
N ASN A 908 -13.08 -18.13 20.64
CA ASN A 908 -13.10 -16.80 20.06
C ASN A 908 -14.34 -16.65 19.17
N LEU A 909 -15.44 -16.16 19.77
CA LEU A 909 -16.73 -15.99 19.12
C LEU A 909 -16.67 -14.91 18.02
N HIS A 910 -15.89 -13.84 18.23
CA HIS A 910 -15.75 -12.75 17.25
C HIS A 910 -14.89 -13.09 16.02
N SER A 911 -14.26 -14.27 15.98
CA SER A 911 -13.60 -14.81 14.77
C SER A 911 -14.11 -16.18 14.36
N ASP A 912 -15.13 -16.72 15.03
CA ASP A 912 -15.64 -18.05 14.71
C ASP A 912 -16.47 -18.05 13.41
N THR A 913 -16.66 -19.23 12.84
CA THR A 913 -17.33 -19.47 11.56
C THR A 913 -18.80 -19.87 11.73
N ASN A 914 -19.50 -20.13 10.61
CA ASN A 914 -20.89 -20.62 10.57
C ASN A 914 -21.94 -19.66 11.17
N GLY A 915 -21.77 -18.35 10.98
CA GLY A 915 -22.73 -17.35 11.46
C GLY A 915 -22.58 -16.96 12.94
N VAL A 916 -21.67 -17.62 13.68
CA VAL A 916 -21.45 -17.35 15.12
C VAL A 916 -20.93 -15.93 15.33
N LYS A 917 -19.94 -15.51 14.53
CA LYS A 917 -19.38 -14.17 14.61
C LYS A 917 -20.45 -13.10 14.43
N GLU A 918 -21.25 -13.20 13.37
CA GLU A 918 -22.29 -12.24 13.05
C GLU A 918 -23.33 -12.17 14.17
N ALA A 919 -23.81 -13.32 14.64
CA ALA A 919 -24.76 -13.40 15.76
C ALA A 919 -24.18 -12.79 17.04
N PHE A 920 -22.93 -13.10 17.38
CA PHE A 920 -22.27 -12.57 18.55
C PHE A 920 -22.11 -11.05 18.50
N LEU A 921 -21.67 -10.51 17.36
CA LEU A 921 -21.52 -9.07 17.18
C LEU A 921 -22.87 -8.34 17.25
N ASP A 922 -23.92 -8.91 16.64
CA ASP A 922 -25.28 -8.37 16.73
C ASP A 922 -25.80 -8.37 18.16
N ASP A 923 -25.60 -9.45 18.93
CA ASP A 923 -26.00 -9.53 20.33
C ASP A 923 -25.27 -8.48 21.19
N VAL A 924 -23.94 -8.33 21.02
CA VAL A 924 -23.13 -7.33 21.71
C VAL A 924 -23.64 -5.92 21.42
N VAL A 925 -23.83 -5.59 20.14
CA VAL A 925 -24.31 -4.26 19.71
C VAL A 925 -25.72 -4.01 20.24
N ASN A 926 -26.64 -4.97 20.12
CA ASN A 926 -28.00 -4.84 20.61
C ASN A 926 -28.04 -4.64 22.13
N TRP A 927 -27.22 -5.39 22.88
CA TRP A 927 -27.14 -5.27 24.33
C TRP A 927 -26.66 -3.89 24.79
N ILE A 928 -25.67 -3.33 24.08
CA ILE A 928 -25.14 -1.98 24.32
C ILE A 928 -26.19 -0.92 23.95
N VAL A 929 -26.72 -0.96 22.72
CA VAL A 929 -27.66 0.06 22.21
C VAL A 929 -28.93 0.14 23.07
N THR A 930 -29.47 -0.99 23.50
CA THR A 930 -30.66 -1.03 24.38
C THR A 930 -30.44 -0.37 25.75
N ARG A 931 -29.18 -0.22 26.18
CA ARG A 931 -28.78 0.39 27.47
C ARG A 931 -28.15 1.77 27.33
N SER A 932 -27.98 2.24 26.09
CA SER A 932 -27.50 3.58 25.77
C SER A 932 -28.61 4.62 25.61
N ASN A 933 -29.83 4.16 25.33
CA ASN A 933 -31.01 5.03 25.14
C ASN A 933 -31.70 5.44 26.45
#